data_AF-A0A2Z6NN81-F1
#
_entry.id   AF-A0A2Z6NN81-F1
#
_cell.length_a   1.000
_cell.length_b   1.000
_cell.length_c   1.000
_cell.angle_alpha   90.00
_cell.angle_beta   90.00
_cell.angle_gamma   90.00
#
_symmetry.space_group_name_H-M   'P 1'
#
loop_
_entity.id
_entity.type
_entity.pdbx_description
1 polymer ?
#
loop_
_entity_poly.entity_id
_entity_poly.type
_entity_poly.pdbx_seq_one_letter_code
_entity_poly.pdbx_strand_id
1 'polypeptide(L)'
;MCSLGWEVGGGCLGVAETTAQVTNSWQCQLDPVRGYTAQGAYQLLTSQQHITLAATEELTWHKQVALKISILAWRLLRDRLPTKSNLVAIGIITPRAHLCVSGCGCAESAEHIFLSCSTFSSLWPLVRSWIDFSLVQTIMYCVTTVSFSILVNGQASNSFRPERGIRQGDPLSTYLFIICANVLSRMLTAAQDQSLINERKEACQLMTVFDEYQRISGQKINMDKSEMTFNPHTYHHIKEEFQAIMPLQVSSNISKYLGMPTHIGRSKQEVFNFIMDKVRNKLKGWKEKHLSFAGRGVVISVVVQAIPTYIMSCFLIPKHMCQHIEKTICKFWWGSNESNHKIHWKAMKDLFKPKFDGGMGFRNMQWFNLAMLAKKAWRLQTNPTSLLGKCLKARYYPNSDIIHAQQGRNTSYAWQSIHHGIWVINKGSCWKICDGQKVNLWEDNWIPQQNGYKLITPHNGHDNISKLRDIMVFEPSKGWNHTIIDQTVLPFEGELIKQIPLILEKTETMNHVFMDCQYATKIWFGSKLGVRFATSHRDFAERLVYSVIYLNNNDLRYIAAIIYGMWYARNQLIFEFNDIEDNTIINLASKWLNEYQNTNTKDTKVSIDSSTYVARRQTSDRNRQHHNANQTNRWKKPIQGMIKINCDANLAVEGRWGLGVLCHDSEGEILAAATWEIPGAADPILAEACALYNVVKLALDCGFFEVLIESDCSKVIDLVKEDCRNPKLYLGDFIRGFLCNKSKFRYCNFGHIRRKANKAAHALASLAHSEHNRVWLEEAHPTLVPILLMDSVL
;
A
#
# COMPACT_ATOMS: atom_id res chain seq x y z
N MET A 1 -6.24 13.03 31.63
CA MET A 1 -6.88 12.58 30.35
C MET A 1 -5.81 12.39 29.26
N CYS A 2 -5.94 11.39 28.37
CA CYS A 2 -4.87 11.04 27.42
C CYS A 2 -5.01 11.74 26.05
N SER A 3 -4.05 12.60 25.69
CA SER A 3 -3.93 13.20 24.36
C SER A 3 -2.89 12.45 23.52
N LEU A 4 -3.33 11.42 22.77
CA LEU A 4 -2.47 10.71 21.83
C LEU A 4 -2.10 11.58 20.62
N GLY A 5 -0.82 11.57 20.26
CA GLY A 5 -0.32 12.26 19.06
C GLY A 5 -0.80 11.59 17.77
N TRP A 6 -1.09 12.40 16.75
CA TRP A 6 -1.51 11.92 15.44
C TRP A 6 -0.31 11.82 14.48
N GLU A 7 0.42 10.70 14.55
CA GLU A 7 1.22 10.28 13.41
C GLU A 7 0.32 9.76 12.27
N VAL A 8 0.83 9.82 11.04
CA VAL A 8 0.07 9.47 9.83
C VAL A 8 0.60 8.16 9.25
N GLY A 9 0.29 7.05 9.91
CA GLY A 9 0.66 5.71 9.47
C GLY A 9 0.11 4.62 10.40
N GLY A 10 0.07 3.38 9.91
CA GLY A 10 -0.30 2.19 10.69
C GLY A 10 -1.81 1.97 10.88
N GLY A 11 -2.17 0.71 11.11
CA GLY A 11 -3.48 0.30 11.58
C GLY A 11 -3.38 -0.26 13.01
N CYS A 12 -4.51 -0.33 13.72
CA CYS A 12 -4.59 -1.05 14.98
C CYS A 12 -5.31 -2.38 14.76
N LEU A 13 -4.69 -3.48 15.20
CA LEU A 13 -5.40 -4.73 15.44
C LEU A 13 -6.41 -4.51 16.58
N GLY A 14 -7.67 -4.88 16.34
CA GLY A 14 -8.69 -5.01 17.36
C GLY A 14 -9.21 -6.44 17.33
N VAL A 15 -9.34 -7.07 18.50
CA VAL A 15 -9.82 -8.46 18.61
C VAL A 15 -11.25 -8.55 18.08
N ALA A 16 -11.55 -9.61 17.34
CA ALA A 16 -12.85 -9.80 16.73
C ALA A 16 -13.90 -10.31 17.73
N GLU A 17 -14.92 -9.50 18.01
CA GLU A 17 -16.20 -10.03 18.49
C GLU A 17 -17.06 -10.42 17.28
N THR A 18 -17.35 -11.72 17.18
CA THR A 18 -18.11 -12.31 16.07
C THR A 18 -19.62 -12.17 16.26
N THR A 19 -20.27 -11.21 15.59
CA THR A 19 -21.65 -11.31 15.03
C THR A 19 -22.02 -10.02 14.26
N ALA A 20 -21.39 -9.77 13.12
CA ALA A 20 -21.80 -8.68 12.24
C ALA A 20 -23.11 -9.04 11.51
N GLN A 21 -24.26 -8.55 12.01
CA GLN A 21 -25.52 -8.60 11.27
C GLN A 21 -25.36 -7.81 9.96
N VAL A 22 -25.54 -8.49 8.82
CA VAL A 22 -25.48 -7.88 7.49
C VAL A 22 -26.62 -6.86 7.36
N THR A 23 -26.28 -5.60 7.14
CA THR A 23 -27.24 -4.49 7.03
C THR A 23 -26.92 -3.63 5.81
N ASN A 24 -27.92 -2.92 5.28
CA ASN A 24 -27.74 -2.06 4.10
C ASN A 24 -26.59 -1.07 4.31
N SER A 25 -25.76 -0.89 3.29
CA SER A 25 -24.56 -0.04 3.35
C SER A 25 -24.50 0.92 2.16
N TRP A 26 -23.95 2.10 2.40
CA TRP A 26 -23.67 3.05 1.32
C TRP A 26 -22.42 2.62 0.56
N GLN A 27 -22.48 2.62 -0.77
CA GLN A 27 -21.30 2.46 -1.61
C GLN A 27 -21.04 3.72 -2.44
N CYS A 28 -19.76 4.11 -2.48
CA CYS A 28 -19.26 5.06 -3.47
C CYS A 28 -18.82 4.25 -4.68
N GLN A 29 -19.50 4.42 -5.82
CA GLN A 29 -19.08 3.78 -7.06
C GLN A 29 -17.80 4.44 -7.56
N LEU A 30 -16.79 3.63 -7.85
CA LEU A 30 -15.57 4.08 -8.52
C LEU A 30 -15.86 4.19 -10.02
N ASP A 31 -15.42 5.30 -10.63
CA ASP A 31 -15.36 5.43 -12.09
C ASP A 31 -14.30 4.45 -12.64
N PRO A 32 -14.67 3.39 -13.36
CA PRO A 32 -13.74 2.36 -13.81
C PRO A 32 -12.76 2.88 -14.88
N VAL A 33 -13.06 4.03 -15.51
CA VAL A 33 -12.25 4.59 -16.61
C VAL A 33 -11.00 5.32 -16.10
N ARG A 34 -10.93 5.70 -14.81
CA ARG A 34 -9.98 6.73 -14.34
C ARG A 34 -8.75 6.24 -13.56
N GLY A 35 -8.71 4.95 -13.19
CA GLY A 35 -7.48 4.25 -12.78
C GLY A 35 -6.77 4.70 -11.50
N TYR A 36 -5.72 3.96 -11.13
CA TYR A 36 -4.87 4.28 -9.98
C TYR A 36 -3.81 5.32 -10.36
N THR A 37 -3.59 6.32 -9.49
CA THR A 37 -2.40 7.19 -9.65
C THR A 37 -1.13 6.40 -9.35
N ALA A 38 -0.08 6.59 -10.16
CA ALA A 38 1.22 5.95 -9.95
C ALA A 38 1.80 6.23 -8.54
N GLN A 39 1.51 7.38 -7.94
CA GLN A 39 1.89 7.68 -6.56
C GLN A 39 1.19 6.77 -5.53
N GLY A 40 -0.08 6.41 -5.75
CA GLY A 40 -0.80 5.48 -4.89
C GLY A 40 -0.26 4.06 -4.97
N ALA A 41 0.03 3.57 -6.18
CA ALA A 41 0.66 2.27 -6.38
C ALA A 41 2.09 2.24 -5.80
N TYR A 42 2.89 3.28 -6.04
CA TYR A 42 4.23 3.42 -5.49
C TYR A 42 4.22 3.48 -3.96
N GLN A 43 3.33 4.25 -3.34
CA GLN A 43 3.21 4.29 -1.88
C GLN A 43 2.73 2.97 -1.28
N LEU A 44 1.96 2.15 -2.01
CA LEU A 44 1.64 0.79 -1.58
C LEU A 44 2.92 -0.07 -1.57
N LEU A 45 3.68 -0.06 -2.66
CA LEU A 45 4.87 -0.89 -2.90
C LEU A 45 6.10 -0.46 -2.07
N THR A 46 6.25 0.82 -1.73
CA THR A 46 7.40 1.36 -0.98
C THR A 46 7.02 1.82 0.43
N SER A 47 6.04 1.17 1.05
CA SER A 47 5.57 1.49 2.41
C SER A 47 6.42 0.86 3.53
N GLN A 48 7.30 -0.09 3.22
CA GLN A 48 8.25 -0.65 4.19
C GLN A 48 9.31 0.39 4.57
N GLN A 49 9.55 0.56 5.87
CA GLN A 49 10.55 1.49 6.40
C GLN A 49 11.97 0.93 6.19
N HIS A 50 12.79 1.64 5.41
CA HIS A 50 14.24 1.40 5.44
C HIS A 50 14.84 1.98 6.73
N ILE A 51 15.15 1.10 7.68
CA ILE A 51 15.95 1.43 8.86
C ILE A 51 17.41 1.62 8.42
N THR A 52 17.99 2.79 8.69
CA THR A 52 19.41 3.06 8.40
C THR A 52 20.33 2.45 9.46
N LEU A 53 20.77 1.22 9.20
CA LEU A 53 21.58 0.35 10.07
C LEU A 53 23.05 0.77 10.27
N ALA A 54 23.40 2.03 10.03
CA ALA A 54 24.81 2.49 9.99
C ALA A 54 25.59 2.22 11.29
N ALA A 55 24.96 2.38 12.46
CA ALA A 55 25.58 2.12 13.75
C ALA A 55 25.64 0.63 14.14
N THR A 56 24.81 -0.23 13.53
CA THR A 56 24.80 -1.67 13.80
C THR A 56 25.68 -2.46 12.85
N GLU A 57 26.01 -1.94 11.66
CA GLU A 57 26.93 -2.61 10.74
C GLU A 57 28.38 -2.67 11.29
N GLU A 58 28.87 -1.63 11.99
CA GLU A 58 30.18 -1.68 12.66
C GLU A 58 30.27 -2.75 13.75
N LEU A 59 29.21 -2.90 14.56
CA LEU A 59 29.09 -3.96 15.57
C LEU A 59 28.99 -5.36 14.94
N THR A 60 28.26 -5.48 13.83
CA THR A 60 28.02 -6.75 13.15
C THR A 60 29.30 -7.34 12.56
N TRP A 61 30.17 -6.51 11.99
CA TRP A 61 31.42 -6.92 11.34
C TRP A 61 32.68 -6.73 12.22
N HIS A 62 32.51 -6.65 13.54
CA HIS A 62 33.61 -6.47 14.47
C HIS A 62 34.56 -7.69 14.51
N LYS A 63 35.88 -7.45 14.54
CA LYS A 63 36.95 -8.46 14.36
C LYS A 63 36.94 -9.64 15.35
N GLN A 64 36.28 -9.49 16.49
CA GLN A 64 36.14 -10.54 17.51
C GLN A 64 34.91 -11.44 17.30
N VAL A 65 34.00 -11.07 16.39
CA VAL A 65 32.82 -11.86 16.04
C VAL A 65 33.18 -12.83 14.92
N ALA A 66 32.90 -14.12 15.11
CA ALA A 66 33.14 -15.11 14.06
C ALA A 66 32.23 -14.83 12.85
N LEU A 67 32.78 -14.84 11.63
CA LEU A 67 32.11 -14.41 10.40
C LEU A 67 30.70 -15.00 10.18
N LYS A 68 30.49 -16.27 10.57
CA LYS A 68 29.18 -16.94 10.52
C LYS A 68 28.11 -16.28 11.39
N ILE A 69 28.50 -15.71 12.54
CA ILE A 69 27.63 -14.95 13.45
C ILE A 69 27.37 -13.56 12.87
N SER A 70 28.38 -12.89 12.30
CA SER A 70 28.21 -11.62 11.58
C SER A 70 27.21 -11.73 10.43
N ILE A 71 27.32 -12.78 9.60
CA ILE A 71 26.39 -13.04 8.49
C ILE A 71 24.97 -13.32 9.01
N LEU A 72 24.83 -14.09 10.10
CA LEU A 72 23.54 -14.37 10.74
C LEU A 72 22.89 -13.09 11.27
N ALA A 73 23.63 -12.28 12.01
CA ALA A 73 23.16 -11.00 12.56
C ALA A 73 22.82 -9.99 11.45
N TRP A 74 23.63 -9.90 10.40
CA TRP A 74 23.36 -9.04 9.24
C TRP A 74 22.07 -9.44 8.50
N ARG A 75 21.83 -10.75 8.31
CA ARG A 75 20.58 -11.27 7.73
C ARG A 75 19.38 -11.03 8.65
N LEU A 76 19.54 -11.20 9.97
CA LEU A 76 18.51 -10.94 10.98
C LEU A 76 18.09 -9.46 10.97
N LEU A 77 19.05 -8.54 11.05
CA LEU A 77 18.84 -7.09 11.12
C LEU A 77 18.21 -6.48 9.85
N ARG A 78 18.17 -7.23 8.74
CA ARG A 78 17.56 -6.82 7.45
C ARG A 78 16.28 -7.59 7.11
N ASP A 79 15.80 -8.44 8.03
CA ASP A 79 14.74 -9.44 7.82
C ASP A 79 14.92 -10.27 6.54
N ARG A 80 16.14 -10.81 6.37
CA ARG A 80 16.55 -11.70 5.27
C ARG A 80 17.01 -13.07 5.75
N LEU A 81 16.46 -13.51 6.89
CA LEU A 81 16.50 -14.92 7.29
C LEU A 81 15.39 -15.70 6.55
N PRO A 82 15.62 -16.99 6.22
CA PRO A 82 14.63 -17.86 5.56
C PRO A 82 13.57 -18.36 6.55
N THR A 83 12.91 -17.43 7.24
CA THR A 83 11.76 -17.70 8.11
C THR A 83 10.56 -18.05 7.24
N LYS A 84 9.60 -18.87 7.72
CA LYS A 84 8.44 -19.22 6.87
C LYS A 84 7.63 -18.00 6.43
N SER A 85 7.58 -16.91 7.21
CA SER A 85 6.96 -15.65 6.75
C SER A 85 7.67 -15.07 5.53
N ASN A 86 9.01 -15.05 5.50
CA ASN A 86 9.78 -14.57 4.36
C ASN A 86 9.72 -15.53 3.17
N LEU A 87 9.71 -16.85 3.42
CA LEU A 87 9.52 -17.86 2.38
C LEU A 87 8.11 -17.78 1.75
N VAL A 88 7.07 -17.42 2.50
CA VAL A 88 5.74 -17.10 1.94
C VAL A 88 5.77 -15.79 1.15
N ALA A 89 6.44 -14.75 1.65
CA ALA A 89 6.53 -13.46 0.96
C ALA A 89 7.29 -13.54 -0.38
N ILE A 90 8.24 -14.48 -0.51
CA ILE A 90 8.98 -14.79 -1.74
C ILE A 90 8.25 -15.87 -2.59
N GLY A 91 7.18 -16.49 -2.07
CA GLY A 91 6.37 -17.48 -2.78
C GLY A 91 6.93 -18.91 -2.79
N ILE A 92 7.99 -19.18 -2.03
CA ILE A 92 8.69 -20.48 -1.96
C ILE A 92 7.83 -21.55 -1.26
N ILE A 93 7.04 -21.16 -0.25
CA ILE A 93 6.11 -22.05 0.44
C ILE A 93 4.69 -21.46 0.44
N THR A 94 3.67 -22.32 0.55
CA THR A 94 2.28 -21.87 0.46
C THR A 94 1.90 -20.91 1.60
N PRO A 95 0.97 -19.96 1.39
CA PRO A 95 0.52 -19.04 2.44
C PRO A 95 -0.08 -19.69 3.70
N ARG A 96 -0.38 -21.00 3.69
CA ARG A 96 -0.82 -21.77 4.88
C ARG A 96 0.33 -22.35 5.69
N ALA A 97 1.54 -22.41 5.13
CA ALA A 97 2.73 -22.98 5.77
C ALA A 97 3.53 -21.97 6.62
N HIS A 98 2.98 -20.79 6.91
CA HIS A 98 3.70 -19.72 7.63
C HIS A 98 3.82 -19.92 9.16
N LEU A 99 3.32 -21.03 9.71
CA LEU A 99 3.21 -21.24 11.16
C LEU A 99 4.54 -21.66 11.82
N CYS A 100 4.77 -21.15 13.03
CA CYS A 100 5.98 -21.36 13.82
C CYS A 100 6.31 -22.85 14.08
N VAL A 101 7.58 -23.22 13.90
CA VAL A 101 8.11 -24.58 14.07
C VAL A 101 7.86 -25.16 15.46
N SER A 102 7.69 -24.32 16.49
CA SER A 102 7.37 -24.76 17.85
C SER A 102 5.88 -25.13 18.05
N GLY A 103 5.03 -24.97 17.04
CA GLY A 103 3.60 -25.29 17.10
C GLY A 103 2.73 -24.26 17.83
N CYS A 104 3.28 -23.11 18.24
CA CYS A 104 2.54 -22.11 19.04
C CYS A 104 1.46 -21.30 18.29
N GLY A 105 1.06 -21.72 17.08
CA GLY A 105 -0.03 -21.11 16.29
C GLY A 105 0.24 -19.73 15.67
N CYS A 106 1.38 -19.11 15.97
CA CYS A 106 1.77 -17.80 15.43
C CYS A 106 2.52 -17.90 14.10
N ALA A 107 2.61 -16.78 13.39
CA ALA A 107 3.44 -16.64 12.19
C ALA A 107 4.94 -16.70 12.53
N GLU A 108 5.70 -17.47 11.75
CA GLU A 108 7.14 -17.59 11.89
C GLU A 108 7.88 -16.44 11.18
N SER A 109 7.92 -15.28 11.83
CA SER A 109 8.80 -14.17 11.47
C SER A 109 10.10 -14.20 12.29
N ALA A 110 11.10 -13.40 11.91
CA ALA A 110 12.33 -13.28 12.67
C ALA A 110 12.08 -12.68 14.07
N GLU A 111 11.24 -11.64 14.16
CA GLU A 111 10.76 -11.10 15.44
C GLU A 111 10.07 -12.18 16.29
N HIS A 112 9.26 -13.03 15.67
CA HIS A 112 8.56 -14.07 16.40
C HIS A 112 9.52 -15.14 16.95
N ILE A 113 10.37 -15.74 16.11
CA ILE A 113 11.35 -16.75 16.55
C ILE A 113 12.22 -16.18 17.68
N PHE A 114 12.77 -14.97 17.50
CA PHE A 114 13.80 -14.46 18.40
C PHE A 114 13.27 -13.65 19.59
N LEU A 115 12.04 -13.11 19.59
CA LEU A 115 11.57 -12.23 20.68
C LEU A 115 10.23 -12.64 21.30
N SER A 116 9.23 -13.06 20.51
CA SER A 116 7.84 -13.23 21.01
C SER A 116 7.28 -14.64 21.02
N CYS A 117 7.99 -15.65 20.50
CA CYS A 117 7.57 -17.05 20.59
C CYS A 117 7.65 -17.54 22.04
N SER A 118 6.55 -18.09 22.58
CA SER A 118 6.49 -18.64 23.95
C SER A 118 7.56 -19.70 24.23
N THR A 119 7.92 -20.49 23.22
CA THR A 119 8.96 -21.53 23.34
C THR A 119 10.36 -20.92 23.40
N PHE A 120 10.73 -20.05 22.46
CA PHE A 120 12.10 -19.52 22.36
C PHE A 120 12.36 -18.33 23.28
N SER A 121 11.35 -17.52 23.61
CA SER A 121 11.49 -16.41 24.56
C SER A 121 11.85 -16.86 25.98
N SER A 122 11.57 -18.13 26.33
CA SER A 122 12.01 -18.77 27.59
C SER A 122 13.54 -18.83 27.75
N LEU A 123 14.30 -18.67 26.66
CA LEU A 123 15.76 -18.59 26.67
C LEU A 123 16.28 -17.22 27.13
N TRP A 124 15.52 -16.13 26.96
CA TRP A 124 16.00 -14.79 27.33
C TRP A 124 16.27 -14.61 28.82
N PRO A 125 15.46 -15.13 29.77
CA PRO A 125 15.82 -15.15 31.18
C PRO A 125 17.17 -15.82 31.48
N LEU A 126 17.53 -16.87 30.72
CA LEU A 126 18.80 -17.59 30.87
C LEU A 126 19.97 -16.84 30.23
N VAL A 127 19.76 -16.17 29.08
CA VAL A 127 20.76 -15.30 28.46
C VAL A 127 20.97 -14.01 29.28
N ARG A 128 19.92 -13.50 29.93
CA ARG A 128 19.96 -12.25 30.71
C ARG A 128 20.73 -12.36 32.03
N SER A 129 20.92 -13.57 32.57
CA SER A 129 21.85 -13.79 33.68
C SER A 129 23.31 -13.93 33.23
N TRP A 130 23.56 -14.12 31.92
CA TRP A 130 24.91 -14.17 31.33
C TRP A 130 25.34 -12.83 30.73
N ILE A 131 24.38 -11.98 30.33
CA ILE A 131 24.63 -10.63 29.79
C ILE A 131 23.80 -9.64 30.61
N ASP A 132 24.47 -8.90 31.51
CA ASP A 132 23.86 -8.04 32.54
C ASP A 132 23.24 -6.75 31.96
N PHE A 133 22.09 -6.92 31.29
CA PHE A 133 21.33 -5.86 30.63
C PHE A 133 20.09 -5.46 31.45
N SER A 134 20.07 -4.20 31.91
CA SER A 134 18.81 -3.49 32.17
C SER A 134 18.48 -2.52 31.04
N LEU A 135 17.20 -2.46 30.67
CA LEU A 135 16.67 -1.49 29.72
C LEU A 135 16.95 -0.03 30.16
N VAL A 136 16.99 0.21 31.47
CA VAL A 136 17.30 1.53 32.06
C VAL A 136 18.75 1.93 31.78
N GLN A 137 19.73 1.03 31.97
CA GLN A 137 21.13 1.30 31.60
C GLN A 137 21.26 1.56 30.09
N THR A 138 20.58 0.79 29.23
CA THR A 138 20.62 0.99 27.77
C THR A 138 20.08 2.36 27.37
N ILE A 139 18.92 2.77 27.92
CA ILE A 139 18.32 4.09 27.66
C ILE A 139 19.24 5.20 28.21
N MET A 140 19.75 5.06 29.43
CA MET A 140 20.63 6.06 30.03
C MET A 140 21.98 6.17 29.33
N TYR A 141 22.51 5.09 28.75
CA TYR A 141 23.71 5.12 27.91
C TYR A 141 23.47 6.01 26.67
N CYS A 142 22.35 5.81 25.95
CA CYS A 142 21.96 6.64 24.81
C CYS A 142 21.75 8.12 25.17
N VAL A 143 21.32 8.43 26.40
CA VAL A 143 21.16 9.82 26.89
C VAL A 143 22.49 10.45 27.31
N THR A 144 23.35 9.71 28.04
CA THR A 144 24.56 10.26 28.70
C THR A 144 25.82 10.28 27.84
N THR A 145 25.87 9.50 26.76
CA THR A 145 27.04 9.43 25.87
C THR A 145 27.05 10.49 24.77
N VAL A 146 25.96 11.27 24.63
CA VAL A 146 25.84 12.33 23.61
C VAL A 146 26.89 13.43 23.83
N SER A 147 27.50 13.90 22.75
CA SER A 147 28.31 15.12 22.73
C SER A 147 27.80 16.08 21.66
N PHE A 148 28.00 17.37 21.90
CA PHE A 148 27.60 18.46 21.01
C PHE A 148 28.79 19.38 20.71
N SER A 149 28.76 20.00 19.54
CA SER A 149 29.63 21.11 19.15
C SER A 149 28.76 22.18 18.47
N ILE A 150 29.13 23.45 18.66
CA ILE A 150 28.41 24.61 18.10
C ILE A 150 29.20 25.11 16.90
N LEU A 151 28.52 25.32 15.77
CA LEU A 151 29.12 25.94 14.60
C LEU A 151 29.21 27.46 14.80
N VAL A 152 30.41 27.98 15.05
CA VAL A 152 30.72 29.40 15.15
C VAL A 152 31.41 29.82 13.85
N ASN A 153 30.83 30.76 13.10
CA ASN A 153 31.32 31.22 11.81
C ASN A 153 31.62 30.08 10.79
N GLY A 154 30.91 28.96 10.90
CA GLY A 154 31.09 27.76 10.06
C GLY A 154 32.16 26.76 10.55
N GLN A 155 32.93 27.09 11.59
CA GLN A 155 33.85 26.16 12.25
C GLN A 155 33.20 25.53 13.49
N ALA A 156 33.46 24.25 13.74
CA ALA A 156 32.92 23.56 14.91
C ALA A 156 33.73 23.94 16.17
N SER A 157 33.02 24.28 17.26
CA SER A 157 33.62 24.46 18.58
C SER A 157 34.19 23.15 19.11
N ASN A 158 35.01 23.25 20.16
CA ASN A 158 35.30 22.12 21.05
C ASN A 158 34.00 21.42 21.47
N SER A 159 34.05 20.08 21.55
CA SER A 159 32.90 19.26 21.93
C SER A 159 32.65 19.31 23.43
N PHE A 160 31.40 19.49 23.84
CA PHE A 160 30.95 19.40 25.23
C PHE A 160 29.90 18.30 25.39
N ARG A 161 29.71 17.80 26.61
CA ARG A 161 28.60 16.89 26.95
C ARG A 161 27.45 17.69 27.57
N PRO A 162 26.18 17.38 27.27
CA PRO A 162 25.05 18.01 27.92
C PRO A 162 24.84 17.45 29.33
N GLU A 163 24.73 18.31 30.33
CA GLU A 163 24.24 17.90 31.66
C GLU A 163 22.72 17.66 31.67
N ARG A 164 21.99 18.29 30.75
CA ARG A 164 20.52 18.32 30.71
C ARG A 164 20.02 18.38 29.28
N GLY A 165 18.80 17.89 29.08
CA GLY A 165 18.14 17.83 27.78
C GLY A 165 18.41 16.54 27.03
N ILE A 166 17.63 16.33 25.97
CA ILE A 166 17.64 15.12 25.14
C ILE A 166 17.83 15.51 23.66
N ARG A 167 18.41 14.61 22.87
CA ARG A 167 18.82 14.91 21.49
C ARG A 167 17.61 15.09 20.58
N GLN A 168 17.35 16.32 20.14
CA GLN A 168 16.31 16.59 19.14
C GLN A 168 16.66 15.90 17.80
N GLY A 169 15.68 15.22 17.21
CA GLY A 169 15.87 14.38 16.02
C GLY A 169 16.24 12.91 16.31
N ASP A 170 16.48 12.55 17.57
CA ASP A 170 16.60 11.15 18.00
C ASP A 170 15.20 10.52 18.18
N PRO A 171 14.91 9.33 17.61
CA PRO A 171 13.61 8.67 17.78
C PRO A 171 13.21 8.42 19.24
N LEU A 172 14.16 8.09 20.11
CA LEU A 172 13.90 7.76 21.52
C LEU A 172 13.50 9.01 22.33
N SER A 173 14.06 10.17 21.98
CA SER A 173 13.83 11.43 22.70
C SER A 173 12.35 11.84 22.74
N THR A 174 11.58 11.58 21.68
CA THR A 174 10.14 11.88 21.67
C THR A 174 9.38 11.09 22.75
N TYR A 175 9.70 9.81 22.92
CA TYR A 175 9.08 8.96 23.94
C TYR A 175 9.51 9.36 25.35
N LEU A 176 10.81 9.64 25.57
CA LEU A 176 11.32 10.09 26.87
C LEU A 176 10.67 11.43 27.29
N PHE A 177 10.51 12.37 26.37
CA PHE A 177 9.80 13.62 26.62
C PHE A 177 8.33 13.38 27.03
N ILE A 178 7.62 12.50 26.33
CA ILE A 178 6.23 12.15 26.62
C ILE A 178 6.11 11.46 27.99
N ILE A 179 7.04 10.58 28.36
CA ILE A 179 7.08 9.91 29.68
C ILE A 179 7.18 10.95 30.79
N CYS A 180 8.09 11.92 30.68
CA CYS A 180 8.20 13.03 31.65
C CYS A 180 6.94 13.92 31.66
N ALA A 181 6.44 14.32 30.49
CA ALA A 181 5.26 15.18 30.37
C ALA A 181 3.96 14.51 30.88
N ASN A 182 3.89 13.17 30.86
CA ASN A 182 2.75 12.43 31.41
C ASN A 182 2.62 12.62 32.94
N VAL A 183 3.71 12.94 33.66
CA VAL A 183 3.67 13.25 35.10
C VAL A 183 2.71 14.43 35.37
N LEU A 184 2.78 15.51 34.57
CA LEU A 184 1.86 16.65 34.69
C LEU A 184 0.40 16.23 34.47
N SER A 185 0.11 15.36 33.49
CA SER A 185 -1.25 14.85 33.24
C SER A 185 -1.78 14.04 34.43
N ARG A 186 -0.93 13.25 35.10
CA ARG A 186 -1.30 12.51 36.31
C ARG A 186 -1.48 13.42 37.53
N MET A 187 -0.63 14.43 37.71
CA MET A 187 -0.76 15.43 38.78
C MET A 187 -2.05 16.25 38.65
N LEU A 188 -2.37 16.72 37.44
CA LEU A 188 -3.63 17.42 37.16
C LEU A 188 -4.86 16.53 37.38
N THR A 189 -4.79 15.26 36.99
CA THR A 189 -5.89 14.30 37.24
C THR A 189 -6.07 14.06 38.74
N ALA A 190 -4.98 13.83 39.49
CA ALA A 190 -5.04 13.63 40.95
C ALA A 190 -5.55 14.87 41.71
N ALA A 191 -5.18 16.08 41.29
CA ALA A 191 -5.70 17.33 41.88
C ALA A 191 -7.20 17.53 41.61
N GLN A 192 -7.70 17.05 40.46
CA GLN A 192 -9.12 17.02 40.14
C GLN A 192 -9.87 15.95 40.97
N ASP A 193 -9.35 14.73 41.04
CA ASP A 193 -9.96 13.61 41.78
C ASP A 193 -10.04 13.87 43.30
N GLN A 194 -9.13 14.67 43.85
CA GLN A 194 -9.14 15.11 45.25
C GLN A 194 -10.12 16.27 45.53
N SER A 195 -10.90 16.71 44.54
CA SER A 195 -11.81 17.86 44.64
C SER A 195 -11.16 19.12 45.19
N LEU A 196 -9.85 19.31 44.95
CA LEU A 196 -9.14 20.52 45.37
C LEU A 196 -9.61 21.72 44.54
N ILE A 197 -9.75 21.50 43.23
CA ILE A 197 -10.20 22.46 42.21
C ILE A 197 -11.65 22.87 42.53
N ASN A 198 -11.79 23.99 43.26
CA ASN A 198 -13.05 24.68 43.54
C ASN A 198 -12.88 26.16 43.21
N GLU A 199 -13.95 26.77 42.69
CA GLU A 199 -14.00 28.02 41.90
C GLU A 199 -13.16 29.22 42.40
N ARG A 200 -12.84 29.32 43.70
CA ARG A 200 -12.09 30.42 44.31
C ARG A 200 -10.62 30.14 44.62
N LYS A 201 -10.10 28.93 44.38
CA LYS A 201 -8.68 28.57 44.65
C LYS A 201 -7.98 27.81 43.52
N GLU A 202 -8.67 27.53 42.42
CA GLU A 202 -8.15 26.74 41.28
C GLU A 202 -6.84 27.29 40.73
N ALA A 203 -6.74 28.61 40.52
CA ALA A 203 -5.55 29.24 39.96
C ALA A 203 -4.31 29.03 40.86
N CYS A 204 -4.44 29.18 42.18
CA CYS A 204 -3.35 28.95 43.13
C CYS A 204 -2.90 27.49 43.16
N GLN A 205 -3.86 26.56 43.05
CA GLN A 205 -3.57 25.11 43.04
C GLN A 205 -2.94 24.67 41.72
N LEU A 206 -3.39 25.22 40.58
CA LEU A 206 -2.77 25.00 39.27
C LEU A 206 -1.32 25.51 39.25
N MET A 207 -1.05 26.70 39.79
CA MET A 207 0.32 27.19 39.99
C MET A 207 1.13 26.25 40.90
N THR A 208 0.56 25.77 42.01
CA THR A 208 1.22 24.79 42.90
C THR A 208 1.58 23.49 42.15
N VAL A 209 0.66 22.95 41.36
CA VAL A 209 0.87 21.75 40.52
C VAL A 209 1.93 22.00 39.44
N PHE A 210 1.95 23.19 38.86
CA PHE A 210 2.95 23.60 37.88
C PHE A 210 4.33 23.72 38.52
N ASP A 211 4.49 24.40 39.64
CA ASP A 211 5.79 24.56 40.31
C ASP A 211 6.35 23.23 40.81
N GLU A 212 5.50 22.36 41.37
CA GLU A 212 5.90 21.01 41.76
C GLU A 212 6.29 20.16 40.53
N TYR A 213 5.58 20.28 39.41
CA TYR A 213 5.96 19.62 38.16
C TYR A 213 7.30 20.15 37.62
N GLN A 214 7.54 21.47 37.66
CA GLN A 214 8.81 22.07 37.26
C GLN A 214 9.96 21.61 38.16
N ARG A 215 9.71 21.48 39.46
CA ARG A 215 10.69 20.98 40.46
C ARG A 215 11.04 19.51 40.25
N ILE A 216 10.06 18.64 40.00
CA ILE A 216 10.27 17.20 39.80
C ILE A 216 10.86 16.88 38.42
N SER A 217 10.31 17.49 37.35
CA SER A 217 10.68 17.14 35.97
C SER A 217 11.89 17.91 35.43
N GLY A 218 12.26 19.03 36.05
CA GLY A 218 13.25 19.98 35.53
C GLY A 218 12.82 20.72 34.25
N GLN A 219 11.62 20.46 33.72
CA GLN A 219 11.05 21.22 32.61
C GLN A 219 10.52 22.56 33.12
N LYS A 220 10.42 23.56 32.24
CA LYS A 220 9.80 24.86 32.55
C LYS A 220 8.63 25.15 31.63
N ILE A 221 7.58 25.74 32.18
CA ILE A 221 6.45 26.28 31.43
C ILE A 221 6.89 27.59 30.78
N ASN A 222 6.53 27.81 29.51
CA ASN A 222 6.84 29.04 28.80
C ASN A 222 5.65 30.00 28.86
N MET A 223 5.68 30.90 29.85
CA MET A 223 4.60 31.88 30.10
C MET A 223 4.30 32.75 28.87
N ASP A 224 5.32 33.08 28.07
CA ASP A 224 5.19 33.89 26.84
C ASP A 224 4.30 33.26 25.76
N LYS A 225 4.14 31.93 25.78
CA LYS A 225 3.30 31.15 24.84
C LYS A 225 2.01 30.63 25.47
N SER A 226 1.78 30.93 26.75
CA SER A 226 0.61 30.49 27.49
C SER A 226 -0.41 31.64 27.57
N GLU A 227 -1.51 31.49 26.82
CA GLU A 227 -2.62 32.45 26.76
C GLU A 227 -3.72 32.04 27.76
N MET A 228 -4.29 32.99 28.51
CA MET A 228 -5.48 32.79 29.34
C MET A 228 -6.69 33.52 28.72
N THR A 229 -7.87 32.90 28.72
CA THR A 229 -9.10 33.49 28.13
C THR A 229 -10.29 33.38 29.07
N PHE A 230 -10.97 34.50 29.31
CA PHE A 230 -12.16 34.58 30.14
C PHE A 230 -13.46 34.61 29.31
N ASN A 231 -14.60 34.31 29.95
CA ASN A 231 -15.91 34.60 29.38
C ASN A 231 -16.04 36.13 29.14
N PRO A 232 -16.58 36.60 28.00
CA PRO A 232 -16.82 38.03 27.77
C PRO A 232 -17.54 38.76 28.92
N HIS A 233 -18.41 38.06 29.66
CA HIS A 233 -19.20 38.61 30.76
C HIS A 233 -18.50 38.60 32.13
N THR A 234 -17.28 38.04 32.25
CA THR A 234 -16.52 38.05 33.52
C THR A 234 -16.12 39.47 33.91
N TYR A 235 -16.43 39.90 35.14
CA TYR A 235 -16.10 41.23 35.67
C TYR A 235 -14.59 41.51 35.69
N HIS A 236 -14.21 42.80 35.65
CA HIS A 236 -12.81 43.23 35.56
C HIS A 236 -11.97 42.79 36.77
N HIS A 237 -12.49 43.00 38.00
CA HIS A 237 -11.78 42.63 39.23
C HIS A 237 -11.41 41.14 39.31
N ILE A 238 -12.26 40.24 38.78
CA ILE A 238 -11.96 38.79 38.73
C ILE A 238 -10.81 38.51 37.75
N LYS A 239 -10.73 39.24 36.63
CA LYS A 239 -9.63 39.10 35.66
C LYS A 239 -8.31 39.56 36.27
N GLU A 240 -8.34 40.66 37.03
CA GLU A 240 -7.18 41.19 37.76
C GLU A 240 -6.72 40.24 38.88
N GLU A 241 -7.65 39.68 39.66
CA GLU A 241 -7.37 38.67 40.69
C GLU A 241 -6.70 37.42 40.11
N PHE A 242 -7.26 36.85 39.03
CA PHE A 242 -6.66 35.70 38.34
C PHE A 242 -5.31 36.04 37.69
N GLN A 243 -5.13 37.25 37.13
CA GLN A 243 -3.88 37.67 36.52
C GLN A 243 -2.77 37.95 37.57
N ALA A 244 -3.13 38.37 38.78
CA ALA A 244 -2.19 38.51 39.90
C ALA A 244 -1.71 37.16 40.44
N ILE A 245 -2.57 36.13 40.43
CA ILE A 245 -2.21 34.75 40.83
C ILE A 245 -1.43 34.04 39.71
N MET A 246 -1.85 34.22 38.47
CA MET A 246 -1.35 33.49 37.30
C MET A 246 -0.98 34.48 36.18
N PRO A 247 0.29 34.92 36.10
CA PRO A 247 0.73 36.01 35.21
C PRO A 247 0.89 35.54 33.74
N LEU A 248 -0.23 35.15 33.15
CA LEU A 248 -0.36 34.73 31.75
C LEU A 248 -0.91 35.86 30.86
N GLN A 249 -0.66 35.75 29.56
CA GLN A 249 -1.15 36.72 28.59
C GLN A 249 -2.67 36.59 28.43
N VAL A 250 -3.42 37.56 28.95
CA VAL A 250 -4.88 37.59 28.87
C VAL A 250 -5.31 37.93 27.44
N SER A 251 -5.81 36.92 26.73
CA SER A 251 -6.27 37.03 25.34
C SER A 251 -7.80 37.01 25.27
N SER A 252 -8.37 37.67 24.25
CA SER A 252 -9.82 37.65 24.03
C SER A 252 -10.33 36.32 23.46
N ASN A 253 -9.48 35.60 22.74
CA ASN A 253 -9.70 34.24 22.22
C ASN A 253 -8.31 33.58 22.02
N ILE A 254 -8.19 32.25 22.23
CA ILE A 254 -6.93 31.54 22.02
C ILE A 254 -6.56 31.61 20.53
N SER A 255 -5.43 32.23 20.21
CA SER A 255 -5.18 32.73 18.85
C SER A 255 -5.09 31.61 17.81
N LYS A 256 -4.29 30.56 18.09
CA LYS A 256 -4.15 29.35 17.24
C LYS A 256 -3.79 28.13 18.08
N TYR A 257 -4.42 26.98 17.82
CA TYR A 257 -4.06 25.69 18.40
C TYR A 257 -3.65 24.70 17.30
N LEU A 258 -2.46 24.08 17.42
CA LEU A 258 -1.85 23.24 16.38
C LEU A 258 -1.83 23.87 14.97
N GLY A 259 -1.83 25.20 14.88
CA GLY A 259 -1.90 25.96 13.63
C GLY A 259 -3.29 26.11 13.00
N MET A 260 -4.35 25.60 13.65
CA MET A 260 -5.76 25.91 13.37
C MET A 260 -6.20 27.15 14.18
N PRO A 261 -7.15 27.96 13.67
CA PRO A 261 -7.86 28.94 14.50
C PRO A 261 -8.79 28.22 15.49
N THR A 262 -8.84 28.64 16.76
CA THR A 262 -9.76 28.04 17.76
C THR A 262 -11.16 28.62 17.64
N HIS A 263 -11.26 29.94 17.47
CA HIS A 263 -12.48 30.69 17.27
C HIS A 263 -12.56 31.23 15.83
N ILE A 264 -13.74 31.17 15.23
CA ILE A 264 -14.00 31.64 13.87
C ILE A 264 -15.10 32.71 13.95
N GLY A 265 -14.65 33.95 14.09
CA GLY A 265 -15.52 35.13 14.19
C GLY A 265 -16.19 35.52 12.87
N ARG A 266 -16.83 36.70 12.86
CA ARG A 266 -17.61 37.20 11.72
C ARG A 266 -16.78 37.30 10.42
N SER A 267 -15.54 37.81 10.50
CA SER A 267 -14.64 37.88 9.34
C SER A 267 -13.90 36.57 9.09
N LYS A 268 -14.57 35.67 8.35
CA LYS A 268 -13.97 34.42 7.86
C LYS A 268 -12.77 34.64 6.93
N GLN A 269 -12.58 35.85 6.38
CA GLN A 269 -11.43 36.15 5.51
C GLN A 269 -10.15 36.40 6.33
N GLU A 270 -10.21 37.25 7.36
CA GLU A 270 -9.08 37.49 8.27
C GLU A 270 -8.61 36.20 8.95
N VAL A 271 -9.55 35.39 9.45
CA VAL A 271 -9.28 34.11 10.12
C VAL A 271 -8.45 33.14 9.25
N PHE A 272 -8.58 33.19 7.92
CA PHE A 272 -7.83 32.32 7.00
C PHE A 272 -6.71 33.02 6.20
N ASN A 273 -6.49 34.34 6.38
CA ASN A 273 -5.42 35.07 5.67
C ASN A 273 -4.02 34.45 5.90
N PHE A 274 -3.74 33.91 7.09
CA PHE A 274 -2.46 33.29 7.40
C PHE A 274 -2.09 32.11 6.49
N ILE A 275 -3.05 31.49 5.81
CA ILE A 275 -2.81 30.45 4.80
C ILE A 275 -2.12 31.06 3.58
N MET A 276 -2.63 32.21 3.11
CA MET A 276 -2.01 32.96 2.02
C MET A 276 -0.60 33.43 2.37
N ASP A 277 -0.35 33.81 3.62
CA ASP A 277 0.97 34.27 4.05
C ASP A 277 1.97 33.12 4.17
N LYS A 278 1.55 31.94 4.63
CA LYS A 278 2.34 30.70 4.52
C LYS A 278 2.67 30.36 3.06
N VAL A 279 1.69 30.45 2.15
CA VAL A 279 1.89 30.22 0.70
C VAL A 279 2.85 31.26 0.10
N ARG A 280 2.64 32.55 0.35
CA ARG A 280 3.49 33.66 -0.12
C ARG A 280 4.93 33.51 0.36
N ASN A 281 5.13 33.26 1.65
CA ASN A 281 6.47 33.19 2.25
C ASN A 281 7.26 31.97 1.75
N LYS A 282 6.60 30.82 1.52
CA LYS A 282 7.23 29.70 0.82
C LYS A 282 7.54 30.03 -0.64
N LEU A 283 6.61 30.65 -1.37
CA LEU A 283 6.82 30.99 -2.78
C LEU A 283 7.90 32.05 -3.03
N LYS A 284 8.12 33.00 -2.10
CA LYS A 284 9.22 33.99 -2.18
C LYS A 284 10.59 33.28 -2.28
N GLY A 285 10.96 32.48 -1.28
CA GLY A 285 12.25 31.76 -1.24
C GLY A 285 12.42 30.64 -2.28
N TRP A 286 11.40 30.37 -3.10
CA TRP A 286 11.50 29.50 -4.29
C TRP A 286 11.57 30.27 -5.62
N LYS A 287 11.26 31.58 -5.64
CA LYS A 287 11.47 32.42 -6.84
C LYS A 287 12.96 32.66 -7.09
N GLU A 288 13.68 33.09 -6.06
CA GLU A 288 15.12 33.42 -6.07
C GLU A 288 16.01 32.28 -6.63
N LYS A 289 15.49 31.06 -6.72
CA LYS A 289 16.14 29.90 -7.36
C LYS A 289 15.55 29.70 -8.76
N HIS A 290 16.41 29.58 -9.79
CA HIS A 290 16.00 29.47 -11.20
C HIS A 290 15.31 28.13 -11.53
N LEU A 291 14.06 27.94 -11.07
CA LEU A 291 13.30 26.71 -11.26
C LEU A 291 12.73 26.58 -12.69
N SER A 292 12.97 25.43 -13.31
CA SER A 292 12.32 24.98 -14.55
C SER A 292 10.81 24.77 -14.37
N PHE A 293 10.04 24.72 -15.46
CA PHE A 293 8.60 24.43 -15.41
C PHE A 293 8.28 23.11 -14.69
N ALA A 294 9.07 22.05 -14.90
CA ALA A 294 8.92 20.79 -14.16
C ALA A 294 9.10 21.00 -12.64
N GLY A 295 10.18 21.70 -12.22
CA GLY A 295 10.44 22.01 -10.81
C GLY A 295 9.35 22.86 -10.17
N ARG A 296 8.85 23.90 -10.88
CA ARG A 296 7.70 24.72 -10.45
C ARG A 296 6.46 23.87 -10.22
N GLY A 297 6.19 22.91 -11.10
CA GLY A 297 5.03 22.02 -11.01
C GLY A 297 5.10 21.12 -9.77
N VAL A 298 6.29 20.60 -9.46
CA VAL A 298 6.54 19.85 -8.22
C VAL A 298 6.35 20.75 -6.99
N VAL A 299 6.92 21.96 -6.97
CA VAL A 299 6.75 22.92 -5.85
C VAL A 299 5.27 23.29 -5.63
N ILE A 300 4.49 23.50 -6.69
CA ILE A 300 3.05 23.76 -6.59
C ILE A 300 2.35 22.56 -5.94
N SER A 301 2.48 21.36 -6.51
CA SER A 301 1.71 20.18 -6.08
C SER A 301 2.13 19.66 -4.71
N VAL A 302 3.43 19.65 -4.40
CA VAL A 302 3.98 19.06 -3.16
C VAL A 302 4.03 20.07 -2.01
N VAL A 303 4.25 21.35 -2.27
CA VAL A 303 4.37 22.38 -1.21
C VAL A 303 3.12 23.26 -1.15
N VAL A 304 2.76 23.95 -2.25
CA VAL A 304 1.71 24.98 -2.20
C VAL A 304 0.32 24.37 -1.94
N GLN A 305 -0.02 23.27 -2.62
CA GLN A 305 -1.30 22.60 -2.44
C GLN A 305 -1.36 21.76 -1.14
N ALA A 306 -0.21 21.40 -0.55
CA ALA A 306 -0.16 20.73 0.75
C ALA A 306 -0.48 21.69 1.92
N ILE A 307 0.03 22.93 1.91
CA ILE A 307 -0.16 23.93 2.98
C ILE A 307 -1.61 24.06 3.49
N PRO A 308 -2.64 24.23 2.63
CA PRO A 308 -4.02 24.35 3.10
C PRO A 308 -4.67 23.00 3.49
N THR A 309 -4.11 21.86 3.09
CA THR A 309 -4.76 20.53 3.20
C THR A 309 -5.20 20.18 4.62
N TYR A 310 -4.40 20.51 5.64
CA TYR A 310 -4.75 20.27 7.04
C TYR A 310 -6.01 21.04 7.46
N ILE A 311 -6.08 22.33 7.11
CA ILE A 311 -7.19 23.23 7.44
C ILE A 311 -8.44 22.89 6.64
N MET A 312 -8.27 22.60 5.34
CA MET A 312 -9.32 22.09 4.44
C MET A 312 -9.95 20.77 4.92
N SER A 313 -9.26 20.02 5.78
CA SER A 313 -9.81 18.79 6.38
C SER A 313 -10.79 19.04 7.53
N CYS A 314 -10.91 20.27 8.04
CA CYS A 314 -11.83 20.61 9.13
C CYS A 314 -12.75 21.80 8.80
N PHE A 315 -12.35 22.67 7.88
CA PHE A 315 -13.07 23.90 7.54
C PHE A 315 -13.21 24.08 6.04
N LEU A 316 -14.33 24.67 5.62
CA LEU A 316 -14.58 25.14 4.26
C LEU A 316 -13.95 26.53 4.11
N ILE A 317 -12.90 26.65 3.32
CA ILE A 317 -12.21 27.90 3.07
C ILE A 317 -13.08 28.77 2.12
N PRO A 318 -13.26 30.08 2.38
CA PRO A 318 -14.07 30.95 1.53
C PRO A 318 -13.64 30.93 0.06
N LYS A 319 -14.60 30.88 -0.88
CA LYS A 319 -14.33 30.75 -2.34
C LYS A 319 -13.31 31.77 -2.86
N HIS A 320 -13.39 33.02 -2.39
CA HIS A 320 -12.44 34.09 -2.72
C HIS A 320 -11.00 33.75 -2.32
N MET A 321 -10.81 33.14 -1.15
CA MET A 321 -9.49 32.73 -0.64
C MET A 321 -8.90 31.60 -1.50
N CYS A 322 -9.72 30.59 -1.85
CA CYS A 322 -9.32 29.53 -2.78
C CYS A 322 -8.92 30.09 -4.15
N GLN A 323 -9.71 31.01 -4.72
CA GLN A 323 -9.38 31.71 -5.96
C GLN A 323 -8.08 32.54 -5.85
N HIS A 324 -7.76 33.10 -4.67
CA HIS A 324 -6.54 33.87 -4.45
C HIS A 324 -5.29 32.97 -4.37
N ILE A 325 -5.41 31.78 -3.77
CA ILE A 325 -4.41 30.72 -3.84
C ILE A 325 -4.21 30.30 -5.30
N GLU A 326 -5.29 30.03 -6.05
CA GLU A 326 -5.25 29.62 -7.46
C GLU A 326 -4.59 30.69 -8.37
N LYS A 327 -4.97 31.96 -8.21
CA LYS A 327 -4.32 33.11 -8.89
C LYS A 327 -2.83 33.20 -8.55
N THR A 328 -2.45 32.94 -7.30
CA THR A 328 -1.05 32.99 -6.84
C THR A 328 -0.23 31.83 -7.41
N ILE A 329 -0.80 30.62 -7.47
CA ILE A 329 -0.22 29.47 -8.18
C ILE A 329 0.03 29.82 -9.65
N CYS A 330 -0.94 30.41 -10.36
CA CYS A 330 -0.76 30.80 -11.75
C CYS A 330 0.30 31.88 -11.96
N LYS A 331 0.38 32.89 -11.08
CA LYS A 331 1.44 33.91 -11.11
C LYS A 331 2.84 33.32 -10.86
N PHE A 332 2.96 32.28 -10.04
CA PHE A 332 4.22 31.56 -9.83
C PHE A 332 4.57 30.63 -11.01
N TRP A 333 3.57 29.96 -11.59
CA TRP A 333 3.75 29.08 -12.74
C TRP A 333 4.31 29.82 -13.96
N TRP A 334 3.72 30.96 -14.35
CA TRP A 334 4.13 31.72 -15.54
C TRP A 334 5.21 32.79 -15.30
N GLY A 335 5.27 33.39 -14.09
CA GLY A 335 6.19 34.50 -13.81
C GLY A 335 7.66 34.08 -13.70
N SER A 336 8.58 34.98 -14.05
CA SER A 336 10.02 34.78 -13.77
C SER A 336 10.43 35.42 -12.43
N ASN A 337 11.74 35.45 -12.18
CA ASN A 337 12.33 36.51 -11.38
C ASN A 337 12.20 37.84 -12.14
N GLU A 338 12.31 38.92 -11.38
CA GLU A 338 12.01 40.30 -11.78
C GLU A 338 10.55 40.57 -12.21
N SER A 339 10.18 41.84 -12.19
CA SER A 339 8.84 42.39 -11.97
C SER A 339 7.84 42.20 -13.12
N ASN A 340 8.24 41.57 -14.22
CA ASN A 340 7.49 41.63 -15.48
C ASN A 340 6.29 40.67 -15.54
N HIS A 341 5.15 41.21 -15.96
CA HIS A 341 3.94 40.45 -16.26
C HIS A 341 4.14 39.59 -17.52
N LYS A 342 4.36 38.28 -17.36
CA LYS A 342 4.48 37.34 -18.48
C LYS A 342 3.12 36.86 -18.99
N ILE A 343 3.07 36.58 -20.30
CA ILE A 343 1.86 36.12 -21.00
C ILE A 343 1.39 34.76 -20.43
N HIS A 344 0.09 34.67 -20.13
CA HIS A 344 -0.55 33.44 -19.68
C HIS A 344 -1.00 32.60 -20.90
N TRP A 345 -0.13 31.71 -21.39
CA TRP A 345 -0.37 30.93 -22.63
C TRP A 345 -1.54 29.93 -22.58
N LYS A 346 -2.04 29.59 -21.38
CA LYS A 346 -3.27 28.82 -21.15
C LYS A 346 -4.10 29.50 -20.06
N ALA A 347 -5.42 29.44 -20.18
CA ALA A 347 -6.33 29.99 -19.20
C ALA A 347 -6.20 29.27 -17.84
N MET A 348 -6.42 30.01 -16.75
CA MET A 348 -6.28 29.48 -15.38
C MET A 348 -7.06 28.18 -15.15
N LYS A 349 -8.30 28.10 -15.65
CA LYS A 349 -9.17 26.93 -15.53
C LYS A 349 -8.57 25.64 -16.09
N ASP A 350 -7.75 25.73 -17.14
CA ASP A 350 -7.18 24.56 -17.81
C ASP A 350 -5.92 24.04 -17.10
N LEU A 351 -5.20 24.88 -16.36
CA LEU A 351 -4.09 24.44 -15.50
C LEU A 351 -4.57 23.53 -14.36
N PHE A 352 -5.80 23.77 -13.87
CA PHE A 352 -6.42 23.00 -12.77
C PHE A 352 -7.26 21.80 -13.23
N LYS A 353 -7.20 21.44 -14.53
CA LYS A 353 -7.76 20.17 -15.04
C LYS A 353 -6.80 18.99 -14.74
N PRO A 354 -7.34 17.76 -14.64
CA PRO A 354 -6.54 16.53 -14.73
C PRO A 354 -5.63 16.51 -15.96
N LYS A 355 -4.53 15.74 -15.89
CA LYS A 355 -3.60 15.60 -17.03
C LYS A 355 -4.24 14.90 -18.23
N PHE A 356 -5.14 13.95 -17.97
CA PHE A 356 -5.93 13.27 -18.99
C PHE A 356 -6.81 14.26 -19.78
N ASP A 357 -7.45 15.20 -19.09
CA ASP A 357 -8.28 16.26 -19.67
C ASP A 357 -7.46 17.42 -20.29
N GLY A 358 -6.19 17.17 -20.65
CA GLY A 358 -5.28 18.16 -21.25
C GLY A 358 -4.80 19.28 -20.31
N GLY A 359 -4.91 19.08 -18.99
CA GLY A 359 -4.46 20.02 -17.95
C GLY A 359 -3.08 19.71 -17.36
N MET A 360 -2.65 20.51 -16.38
CA MET A 360 -1.38 20.26 -15.67
C MET A 360 -1.51 19.28 -14.49
N GLY A 361 -2.73 18.96 -14.06
CA GLY A 361 -3.00 18.12 -12.89
C GLY A 361 -2.91 18.85 -11.55
N PHE A 362 -2.90 20.19 -11.53
CA PHE A 362 -3.02 20.95 -10.29
C PHE A 362 -4.45 20.82 -9.75
N ARG A 363 -4.62 20.59 -8.44
CA ARG A 363 -5.96 20.47 -7.84
C ARG A 363 -6.64 21.84 -7.76
N ASN A 364 -7.91 21.93 -8.18
CA ASN A 364 -8.73 23.10 -7.84
C ASN A 364 -8.96 23.15 -6.32
N MET A 365 -8.74 24.31 -5.70
CA MET A 365 -8.76 24.45 -4.24
C MET A 365 -10.17 24.33 -3.65
N GLN A 366 -11.21 24.77 -4.37
CA GLN A 366 -12.60 24.67 -3.89
C GLN A 366 -13.10 23.23 -3.90
N TRP A 367 -12.94 22.53 -5.03
CA TRP A 367 -13.33 21.12 -5.15
C TRP A 367 -12.52 20.21 -4.24
N PHE A 368 -11.21 20.45 -4.11
CA PHE A 368 -10.36 19.68 -3.19
C PHE A 368 -10.77 19.88 -1.71
N ASN A 369 -11.15 21.11 -1.31
CA ASN A 369 -11.66 21.35 0.04
C ASN A 369 -12.98 20.60 0.30
N LEU A 370 -13.92 20.63 -0.65
CA LEU A 370 -15.18 19.91 -0.54
C LEU A 370 -14.96 18.39 -0.46
N ALA A 371 -14.06 17.84 -1.27
CA ALA A 371 -13.70 16.41 -1.20
C ALA A 371 -13.06 16.02 0.14
N MET A 372 -12.21 16.87 0.72
CA MET A 372 -11.62 16.66 2.05
C MET A 372 -12.66 16.67 3.17
N LEU A 373 -13.70 17.51 3.06
CA LEU A 373 -14.83 17.57 4.01
C LEU A 373 -15.79 16.38 3.81
N ALA A 374 -16.09 15.99 2.57
CA ALA A 374 -16.85 14.78 2.26
C ALA A 374 -16.16 13.53 2.84
N LYS A 375 -14.83 13.43 2.76
CA LYS A 375 -14.06 12.34 3.40
C LYS A 375 -14.19 12.31 4.93
N LYS A 376 -14.51 13.43 5.58
CA LYS A 376 -14.84 13.47 7.03
C LYS A 376 -16.28 13.03 7.28
N ALA A 377 -17.25 13.57 6.53
CA ALA A 377 -18.66 13.16 6.63
C ALA A 377 -18.83 11.65 6.39
N TRP A 378 -18.15 11.08 5.40
CA TRP A 378 -18.12 9.63 5.14
C TRP A 378 -17.55 8.84 6.32
N ARG A 379 -16.45 9.31 6.94
CA ARG A 379 -15.90 8.68 8.15
C ARG A 379 -16.84 8.75 9.36
N LEU A 380 -17.72 9.75 9.44
CA LEU A 380 -18.77 9.80 10.48
C LEU A 380 -19.90 8.81 10.19
N GLN A 381 -20.18 8.51 8.92
CA GLN A 381 -21.15 7.49 8.49
C GLN A 381 -20.62 6.07 8.71
N THR A 382 -19.35 5.79 8.40
CA THR A 382 -18.76 4.45 8.56
C THR A 382 -18.37 4.14 10.01
N ASN A 383 -17.94 5.14 10.79
CA ASN A 383 -17.44 4.95 12.15
C ASN A 383 -18.18 5.84 13.18
N PRO A 384 -19.52 5.74 13.31
CA PRO A 384 -20.32 6.61 14.18
C PRO A 384 -19.99 6.43 15.68
N THR A 385 -19.44 5.28 16.07
CA THR A 385 -19.00 4.96 17.44
C THR A 385 -17.73 5.68 17.88
N SER A 386 -17.00 6.31 16.95
CA SER A 386 -15.83 7.14 17.25
C SER A 386 -16.18 8.30 18.18
N LEU A 387 -15.23 8.78 19.00
CA LEU A 387 -15.48 9.89 19.95
C LEU A 387 -16.02 11.14 19.23
N LEU A 388 -15.45 11.48 18.08
CA LEU A 388 -15.93 12.58 17.23
C LEU A 388 -17.35 12.32 16.70
N GLY A 389 -17.65 11.08 16.28
CA GLY A 389 -19.00 10.66 15.87
C GLY A 389 -20.03 10.82 16.98
N LYS A 390 -19.73 10.31 18.18
CA LYS A 390 -20.56 10.45 19.39
C LYS A 390 -20.83 11.92 19.73
N CYS A 391 -19.78 12.75 19.82
CA CYS A 391 -19.91 14.17 20.15
C CYS A 391 -20.66 14.98 19.09
N LEU A 392 -20.45 14.72 17.80
CA LEU A 392 -21.18 15.42 16.73
C LEU A 392 -22.62 14.94 16.60
N LYS A 393 -22.90 13.63 16.73
CA LYS A 393 -24.27 13.10 16.71
C LYS A 393 -25.09 13.71 17.84
N ALA A 394 -24.61 13.61 19.08
CA ALA A 394 -25.29 14.17 20.25
C ALA A 394 -25.57 15.68 20.16
N ARG A 395 -24.71 16.46 19.48
CA ARG A 395 -24.85 17.91 19.38
C ARG A 395 -25.62 18.42 18.16
N TYR A 396 -25.61 17.69 17.03
CA TYR A 396 -26.09 18.22 15.74
C TYR A 396 -27.06 17.31 14.99
N TYR A 397 -27.13 16.02 15.30
CA TYR A 397 -28.04 15.06 14.65
C TYR A 397 -28.45 13.92 15.59
N PRO A 398 -28.93 14.18 16.82
CA PRO A 398 -29.13 13.14 17.83
C PRO A 398 -30.12 12.06 17.38
N ASN A 399 -31.19 12.48 16.71
CA ASN A 399 -32.32 11.65 16.32
C ASN A 399 -32.25 11.21 14.84
N SER A 400 -31.13 11.42 14.15
CA SER A 400 -30.96 11.04 12.73
C SER A 400 -29.53 10.58 12.43
N ASP A 401 -29.23 10.31 11.17
CA ASP A 401 -27.88 9.94 10.72
C ASP A 401 -27.24 11.09 9.91
N ILE A 402 -25.91 11.06 9.76
CA ILE A 402 -25.13 12.17 9.19
C ILE A 402 -25.61 12.57 7.78
N ILE A 403 -26.09 11.62 6.97
CA ILE A 403 -26.65 11.88 5.62
C ILE A 403 -27.93 12.71 5.66
N HIS A 404 -28.74 12.54 6.71
CA HIS A 404 -30.03 13.19 6.93
C HIS A 404 -29.95 14.32 7.97
N ALA A 405 -28.75 14.75 8.34
CA ALA A 405 -28.54 15.81 9.32
C ALA A 405 -28.90 17.18 8.73
N GLN A 406 -29.79 17.94 9.38
CA GLN A 406 -30.18 19.27 8.93
C GLN A 406 -29.22 20.36 9.44
N GLN A 407 -29.07 21.45 8.68
CA GLN A 407 -28.20 22.57 9.08
C GLN A 407 -28.93 23.51 10.06
N GLY A 408 -28.78 23.26 11.36
CA GLY A 408 -29.32 24.13 12.41
C GLY A 408 -28.75 25.56 12.37
N ARG A 409 -29.59 26.55 12.76
CA ARG A 409 -29.31 28.00 12.64
C ARG A 409 -28.01 28.44 13.35
N ASN A 410 -27.80 28.02 14.61
CA ASN A 410 -26.65 28.40 15.44
C ASN A 410 -25.62 27.25 15.57
N THR A 411 -25.15 26.72 14.44
CA THR A 411 -24.17 25.62 14.38
C THR A 411 -22.72 26.11 14.29
N SER A 412 -21.74 25.30 14.72
CA SER A 412 -20.31 25.66 14.63
C SER A 412 -19.82 25.66 13.18
N TYR A 413 -18.80 26.47 12.87
CA TYR A 413 -18.30 26.53 11.49
C TYR A 413 -17.64 25.24 11.00
N ALA A 414 -17.06 24.44 11.92
CA ALA A 414 -16.59 23.09 11.60
C ALA A 414 -17.75 22.18 11.18
N TRP A 415 -18.88 22.21 11.90
CA TRP A 415 -20.09 21.47 11.51
C TRP A 415 -20.63 21.95 10.16
N GLN A 416 -20.81 23.26 9.97
CA GLN A 416 -21.26 23.84 8.69
C GLN A 416 -20.37 23.39 7.52
N SER A 417 -19.06 23.28 7.75
CA SER A 417 -18.09 22.83 6.76
C SER A 417 -18.23 21.34 6.43
N ILE A 418 -18.31 20.47 7.44
CA ILE A 418 -18.55 19.03 7.25
C ILE A 418 -19.90 18.80 6.57
N HIS A 419 -20.91 19.60 6.90
CA HIS A 419 -22.26 19.53 6.33
C HIS A 419 -22.28 19.81 4.82
N HIS A 420 -21.52 20.80 4.35
CA HIS A 420 -21.31 21.02 2.90
C HIS A 420 -20.64 19.82 2.19
N GLY A 421 -19.92 18.96 2.93
CA GLY A 421 -19.36 17.71 2.41
C GLY A 421 -20.41 16.61 2.19
N ILE A 422 -21.55 16.65 2.90
CA ILE A 422 -22.64 15.66 2.74
C ILE A 422 -23.25 15.77 1.35
N TRP A 423 -23.44 16.99 0.83
CA TRP A 423 -23.96 17.19 -0.54
C TRP A 423 -23.13 16.48 -1.61
N VAL A 424 -21.80 16.38 -1.42
CA VAL A 424 -20.91 15.66 -2.35
C VAL A 424 -21.15 14.15 -2.27
N ILE A 425 -21.36 13.61 -1.06
CA ILE A 425 -21.73 12.20 -0.85
C ILE A 425 -23.07 11.93 -1.54
N ASN A 426 -24.10 12.71 -1.23
CA ASN A 426 -25.46 12.57 -1.77
C ASN A 426 -25.55 12.81 -3.30
N LYS A 427 -24.44 13.21 -3.96
CA LYS A 427 -24.30 13.29 -5.43
C LYS A 427 -23.46 12.17 -6.07
N GLY A 428 -22.75 11.36 -5.28
CA GLY A 428 -21.82 10.32 -5.76
C GLY A 428 -21.84 9.00 -4.98
N SER A 429 -22.83 8.80 -4.11
CA SER A 429 -23.09 7.53 -3.43
C SER A 429 -24.48 6.99 -3.71
N CYS A 430 -24.57 5.67 -3.81
CA CYS A 430 -25.77 4.89 -3.98
C CYS A 430 -25.86 3.86 -2.84
N TRP A 431 -27.06 3.48 -2.41
CA TRP A 431 -27.24 2.37 -1.47
C TRP A 431 -26.93 1.02 -2.11
N LYS A 432 -26.33 0.12 -1.34
CA LYS A 432 -26.29 -1.31 -1.64
C LYS A 432 -27.44 -2.00 -0.91
N ILE A 433 -28.31 -2.68 -1.67
CA ILE A 433 -29.59 -3.20 -1.15
C ILE A 433 -29.43 -4.62 -0.63
N CYS A 434 -29.84 -4.83 0.63
CA CYS A 434 -29.89 -6.14 1.27
C CYS A 434 -31.32 -6.48 1.73
N ASP A 435 -31.93 -5.64 2.59
CA ASP A 435 -33.25 -5.92 3.20
C ASP A 435 -34.31 -4.81 3.00
N GLY A 436 -33.93 -3.70 2.36
CA GLY A 436 -34.79 -2.56 2.07
C GLY A 436 -35.32 -1.78 3.30
N GLN A 437 -35.09 -2.22 4.54
CA GLN A 437 -35.75 -1.68 5.74
C GLN A 437 -35.41 -0.21 6.01
N LYS A 438 -34.17 0.18 5.75
CA LYS A 438 -33.67 1.54 6.06
C LYS A 438 -33.89 2.52 4.90
N VAL A 439 -33.89 2.03 3.67
CA VAL A 439 -33.91 2.82 2.42
C VAL A 439 -35.33 3.32 2.12
N ASN A 440 -35.50 4.64 1.97
CA ASN A 440 -36.74 5.23 1.47
C ASN A 440 -36.85 4.97 -0.04
N LEU A 441 -38.02 4.50 -0.52
CA LEU A 441 -38.21 4.20 -1.94
C LEU A 441 -38.04 5.44 -2.84
N TRP A 442 -38.46 6.61 -2.35
CA TRP A 442 -38.56 7.86 -3.12
C TRP A 442 -37.44 8.87 -2.79
N GLU A 443 -36.98 8.91 -1.54
CA GLU A 443 -36.03 9.94 -1.07
C GLU A 443 -34.55 9.53 -1.14
N ASP A 444 -34.21 8.25 -1.18
CA ASP A 444 -32.83 7.78 -1.15
C ASP A 444 -32.23 7.58 -2.56
N ASN A 445 -30.90 7.60 -2.67
CA ASN A 445 -30.19 7.23 -3.89
C ASN A 445 -29.98 5.71 -3.93
N TRP A 446 -30.69 4.96 -4.77
CA TRP A 446 -30.59 3.49 -4.79
C TRP A 446 -30.64 2.82 -6.18
N ILE A 447 -30.88 3.55 -7.28
CA ILE A 447 -30.97 2.97 -8.64
C ILE A 447 -29.67 3.25 -9.43
N PRO A 448 -28.76 2.27 -9.63
CA PRO A 448 -27.40 2.54 -10.11
C PRO A 448 -27.30 3.10 -11.54
N GLN A 449 -28.24 2.74 -12.41
CA GLN A 449 -28.19 3.07 -13.85
C GLN A 449 -28.90 4.39 -14.20
N GLN A 450 -29.56 5.03 -13.22
CA GLN A 450 -30.44 6.17 -13.45
C GLN A 450 -29.75 7.50 -13.12
N ASN A 451 -30.03 8.54 -13.92
CA ASN A 451 -29.24 9.77 -13.95
C ASN A 451 -29.53 10.67 -12.72
N GLY A 452 -28.84 10.39 -11.61
CA GLY A 452 -29.11 10.97 -10.28
C GLY A 452 -29.43 9.94 -9.19
N TYR A 453 -29.40 8.64 -9.52
CA TYR A 453 -29.60 7.49 -8.62
C TYR A 453 -31.00 7.33 -8.00
N LYS A 454 -32.02 8.00 -8.54
CA LYS A 454 -33.39 8.05 -8.00
C LYS A 454 -34.44 7.77 -9.07
N LEU A 455 -35.63 7.34 -8.61
CA LEU A 455 -36.86 7.34 -9.39
C LEU A 455 -37.16 8.73 -9.97
N ILE A 456 -37.68 8.74 -11.19
CA ILE A 456 -38.31 9.87 -11.88
C ILE A 456 -39.85 9.73 -11.83
N THR A 457 -40.38 8.53 -11.59
CA THR A 457 -41.83 8.34 -11.31
C THR A 457 -42.32 9.35 -10.26
N PRO A 458 -43.35 10.16 -10.56
CA PRO A 458 -43.91 11.10 -9.59
C PRO A 458 -44.62 10.34 -8.47
N HIS A 459 -44.30 10.67 -7.22
CA HIS A 459 -44.91 10.03 -6.06
C HIS A 459 -46.38 10.48 -5.90
N ASN A 460 -47.30 9.58 -6.25
CA ASN A 460 -48.72 9.72 -5.93
C ASN A 460 -48.92 9.39 -4.45
N GLY A 461 -49.18 10.39 -3.61
CA GLY A 461 -49.26 10.27 -2.15
C GLY A 461 -50.47 9.50 -1.59
N HIS A 462 -51.02 8.54 -2.35
CA HIS A 462 -52.13 7.66 -1.95
C HIS A 462 -51.68 6.22 -1.67
N ASP A 463 -50.48 5.82 -2.11
CA ASP A 463 -49.95 4.47 -1.92
C ASP A 463 -49.21 4.32 -0.59
N ASN A 464 -49.49 3.24 0.16
CA ASN A 464 -48.84 2.92 1.44
C ASN A 464 -47.35 2.49 1.32
N ILE A 465 -46.72 2.72 0.17
CA ILE A 465 -45.40 2.21 -0.20
C ILE A 465 -44.36 3.31 0.04
N SER A 466 -43.50 3.14 1.04
CA SER A 466 -42.57 4.19 1.52
C SER A 466 -41.13 3.72 1.72
N LYS A 467 -40.94 2.42 2.01
CA LYS A 467 -39.64 1.78 2.13
C LYS A 467 -39.40 0.84 0.97
N LEU A 468 -38.13 0.67 0.63
CA LEU A 468 -37.73 -0.26 -0.42
C LEU A 468 -38.11 -1.72 -0.08
N ARG A 469 -38.23 -2.04 1.21
CA ARG A 469 -38.78 -3.29 1.73
C ARG A 469 -40.18 -3.60 1.16
N ASP A 470 -41.00 -2.57 0.96
CA ASP A 470 -42.43 -2.70 0.63
C ASP A 470 -42.62 -3.27 -0.79
N ILE A 471 -41.60 -3.19 -1.65
CA ILE A 471 -41.55 -3.77 -2.99
C ILE A 471 -40.69 -5.06 -3.07
N MET A 472 -40.36 -5.68 -1.94
CA MET A 472 -39.55 -6.90 -1.85
C MET A 472 -40.34 -8.10 -1.31
N VAL A 473 -40.11 -9.28 -1.88
CA VAL A 473 -40.62 -10.57 -1.40
C VAL A 473 -39.57 -11.23 -0.50
N PHE A 474 -40.02 -11.79 0.63
CA PHE A 474 -39.13 -12.39 1.64
C PHE A 474 -39.36 -13.90 1.85
N GLU A 475 -40.48 -14.48 1.43
CA GLU A 475 -40.76 -15.92 1.52
C GLU A 475 -41.75 -16.27 0.39
N PRO A 476 -41.67 -17.45 -0.27
CA PRO A 476 -40.62 -18.47 -0.17
C PRO A 476 -39.39 -18.15 -1.03
N SER A 477 -39.55 -17.34 -2.09
CA SER A 477 -38.45 -16.81 -2.91
C SER A 477 -38.12 -15.38 -2.48
N LYS A 478 -36.85 -15.14 -2.12
CA LYS A 478 -36.38 -13.81 -1.73
C LYS A 478 -36.01 -13.04 -3.00
N GLY A 479 -36.69 -11.94 -3.27
CA GLY A 479 -36.63 -11.28 -4.59
C GLY A 479 -37.42 -9.98 -4.66
N TRP A 480 -37.49 -9.38 -5.85
CA TRP A 480 -38.32 -8.22 -6.11
C TRP A 480 -39.80 -8.62 -6.27
N ASN A 481 -40.73 -7.80 -5.80
CA ASN A 481 -42.16 -8.00 -6.04
C ASN A 481 -42.55 -7.36 -7.38
N HIS A 482 -42.42 -8.12 -8.47
CA HIS A 482 -42.67 -7.63 -9.83
C HIS A 482 -44.07 -7.00 -9.97
N THR A 483 -45.10 -7.62 -9.39
CA THR A 483 -46.48 -7.13 -9.44
C THR A 483 -46.64 -5.75 -8.81
N ILE A 484 -46.02 -5.51 -7.64
CA ILE A 484 -46.07 -4.20 -6.99
C ILE A 484 -45.23 -3.19 -7.78
N ILE A 485 -44.03 -3.58 -8.24
CA ILE A 485 -43.15 -2.71 -9.04
C ILE A 485 -43.86 -2.21 -10.30
N ASP A 486 -44.46 -3.11 -11.08
CA ASP A 486 -45.15 -2.79 -12.34
C ASP A 486 -46.46 -2.01 -12.14
N GLN A 487 -46.93 -1.87 -10.90
CA GLN A 487 -48.05 -1.01 -10.48
C GLN A 487 -47.57 0.34 -9.89
N THR A 488 -46.36 0.41 -9.34
CA THR A 488 -45.86 1.56 -8.55
C THR A 488 -44.95 2.49 -9.34
N VAL A 489 -44.23 2.00 -10.35
CA VAL A 489 -43.24 2.78 -11.11
C VAL A 489 -43.42 2.66 -12.63
N LEU A 490 -42.86 3.63 -13.37
CA LEU A 490 -42.86 3.63 -14.83
C LEU A 490 -42.16 2.36 -15.38
N PRO A 491 -42.65 1.74 -16.48
CA PRO A 491 -42.16 0.43 -16.93
C PRO A 491 -40.64 0.32 -17.14
N PHE A 492 -39.99 1.39 -17.64
CA PHE A 492 -38.54 1.39 -17.82
C PHE A 492 -37.77 1.41 -16.48
N GLU A 493 -38.34 2.01 -15.43
CA GLU A 493 -37.80 1.96 -14.07
C GLU A 493 -38.05 0.59 -13.45
N GLY A 494 -39.22 -0.01 -13.71
CA GLY A 494 -39.54 -1.37 -13.26
C GLY A 494 -38.51 -2.40 -13.74
N GLU A 495 -38.15 -2.38 -15.02
CA GLU A 495 -37.10 -3.25 -15.57
C GLU A 495 -35.71 -2.96 -14.99
N LEU A 496 -35.36 -1.68 -14.79
CA LEU A 496 -34.09 -1.32 -14.13
C LEU A 496 -34.02 -1.80 -12.68
N ILE A 497 -35.13 -1.78 -11.95
CA ILE A 497 -35.22 -2.24 -10.55
C ILE A 497 -35.11 -3.75 -10.48
N LYS A 498 -35.85 -4.49 -11.32
CA LYS A 498 -35.77 -5.96 -11.42
C LYS A 498 -34.34 -6.45 -11.68
N GLN A 499 -33.54 -5.67 -12.42
CA GLN A 499 -32.12 -5.93 -12.70
C GLN A 499 -31.16 -5.61 -11.54
N ILE A 500 -31.59 -4.94 -10.46
CA ILE A 500 -30.72 -4.68 -9.30
C ILE A 500 -30.55 -5.99 -8.51
N PRO A 501 -29.32 -6.53 -8.36
CA PRO A 501 -29.10 -7.75 -7.60
C PRO A 501 -29.31 -7.50 -6.11
N LEU A 502 -30.37 -8.09 -5.55
CA LEU A 502 -30.63 -8.13 -4.11
C LEU A 502 -29.59 -9.05 -3.44
N ILE A 503 -28.88 -8.53 -2.44
CA ILE A 503 -27.81 -9.27 -1.77
C ILE A 503 -28.42 -10.17 -0.69
N LEU A 504 -28.79 -11.38 -1.13
CA LEU A 504 -29.63 -12.32 -0.39
C LEU A 504 -28.90 -13.64 -0.07
N GLU A 505 -27.60 -13.58 0.20
CA GLU A 505 -26.83 -14.77 0.54
C GLU A 505 -25.89 -14.57 1.74
N LYS A 506 -25.42 -15.70 2.27
CA LYS A 506 -24.54 -15.76 3.45
C LYS A 506 -23.22 -15.07 3.12
N THR A 507 -22.51 -14.60 4.16
CA THR A 507 -21.17 -14.02 3.98
C THR A 507 -20.27 -14.99 3.21
N GLU A 508 -19.62 -14.47 2.15
CA GLU A 508 -18.70 -15.26 1.33
C GLU A 508 -17.54 -15.76 2.20
N THR A 509 -17.62 -17.05 2.54
CA THR A 509 -16.73 -17.76 3.45
C THR A 509 -16.26 -19.03 2.76
N MET A 510 -15.09 -19.55 3.12
CA MET A 510 -14.56 -20.77 2.50
C MET A 510 -15.52 -21.96 2.62
N ASN A 511 -16.18 -22.09 3.78
CA ASN A 511 -17.26 -23.05 4.00
C ASN A 511 -18.43 -22.84 3.02
N HIS A 512 -18.90 -21.61 2.81
CA HIS A 512 -19.97 -21.35 1.84
C HIS A 512 -19.55 -21.66 0.40
N VAL A 513 -18.43 -21.08 -0.07
CA VAL A 513 -17.97 -21.19 -1.47
C VAL A 513 -17.66 -22.64 -1.87
N PHE A 514 -17.05 -23.43 -0.98
CA PHE A 514 -16.55 -24.76 -1.33
C PHE A 514 -17.34 -25.94 -0.75
N MET A 515 -18.27 -25.74 0.20
CA MET A 515 -18.96 -26.86 0.88
C MET A 515 -20.47 -26.66 1.03
N ASP A 516 -20.93 -25.48 1.46
CA ASP A 516 -22.29 -25.28 1.98
C ASP A 516 -23.23 -24.50 1.05
N CYS A 517 -22.75 -24.02 -0.11
CA CYS A 517 -23.59 -23.44 -1.16
C CYS A 517 -24.36 -24.55 -1.93
N GLN A 518 -25.55 -24.22 -2.44
CA GLN A 518 -26.33 -25.15 -3.28
C GLN A 518 -25.58 -25.54 -4.57
N TYR A 519 -24.75 -24.64 -5.11
CA TYR A 519 -23.88 -24.92 -6.26
C TYR A 519 -22.77 -25.91 -5.89
N ALA A 520 -22.04 -25.66 -4.79
CA ALA A 520 -20.97 -26.52 -4.32
C ALA A 520 -21.45 -27.93 -3.93
N THR A 521 -22.58 -28.04 -3.22
CA THR A 521 -23.16 -29.33 -2.82
C THR A 521 -23.60 -30.18 -4.01
N LYS A 522 -24.18 -29.58 -5.06
CA LYS A 522 -24.47 -30.29 -6.31
C LYS A 522 -23.20 -30.85 -6.97
N ILE A 523 -22.15 -30.05 -7.10
CA ILE A 523 -20.88 -30.47 -7.71
C ILE A 523 -20.26 -31.64 -6.93
N TRP A 524 -20.22 -31.58 -5.59
CA TRP A 524 -19.71 -32.68 -4.78
C TRP A 524 -20.53 -33.96 -4.92
N PHE A 525 -21.86 -33.86 -4.92
CA PHE A 525 -22.75 -35.00 -5.08
C PHE A 525 -22.73 -35.61 -6.49
N GLY A 526 -22.59 -34.77 -7.54
CA GLY A 526 -22.47 -35.21 -8.93
C GLY A 526 -21.06 -35.66 -9.34
N SER A 527 -20.03 -35.31 -8.56
CA SER A 527 -18.67 -35.81 -8.78
C SER A 527 -18.56 -37.31 -8.55
N LYS A 528 -17.51 -37.95 -9.09
CA LYS A 528 -17.19 -39.37 -8.86
C LYS A 528 -17.01 -39.76 -7.38
N LEU A 529 -16.92 -38.79 -6.48
CA LEU A 529 -16.76 -39.00 -5.03
C LEU A 529 -18.10 -39.07 -4.29
N GLY A 530 -19.21 -38.60 -4.89
CA GLY A 530 -20.58 -38.68 -4.34
C GLY A 530 -20.80 -37.98 -2.99
N VAL A 531 -19.90 -37.09 -2.56
CA VAL A 531 -19.81 -36.64 -1.17
C VAL A 531 -20.99 -35.75 -0.79
N ARG A 532 -21.68 -36.12 0.29
CA ARG A 532 -22.66 -35.27 0.98
C ARG A 532 -22.06 -34.77 2.30
N PHE A 533 -21.59 -33.52 2.30
CA PHE A 533 -21.13 -32.88 3.53
C PHE A 533 -22.32 -32.56 4.44
N ALA A 534 -22.38 -33.19 5.61
CA ALA A 534 -23.30 -32.77 6.66
C ALA A 534 -22.97 -31.34 7.13
N THR A 535 -23.99 -30.55 7.42
CA THR A 535 -23.85 -29.22 8.00
C THR A 535 -23.33 -29.34 9.43
N SER A 536 -22.03 -29.12 9.61
CA SER A 536 -21.34 -29.14 10.89
C SER A 536 -20.62 -27.82 11.12
N HIS A 537 -20.54 -27.36 12.37
CA HIS A 537 -19.97 -26.07 12.74
C HIS A 537 -18.42 -26.02 12.71
N ARG A 538 -17.78 -26.84 11.86
CA ARG A 538 -16.31 -26.95 11.72
C ARG A 538 -15.80 -26.07 10.59
N ASP A 539 -14.53 -25.68 10.67
CA ASP A 539 -13.92 -24.88 9.59
C ASP A 539 -13.69 -25.71 8.31
N PHE A 540 -13.58 -25.03 7.17
CA PHE A 540 -13.23 -25.62 5.88
C PHE A 540 -11.94 -26.45 5.96
N ALA A 541 -10.90 -25.97 6.65
CA ALA A 541 -9.64 -26.71 6.78
C ALA A 541 -9.82 -28.01 7.58
N GLU A 542 -10.58 -27.99 8.67
CA GLU A 542 -10.87 -29.20 9.47
C GLU A 542 -11.71 -30.21 8.68
N ARG A 543 -12.75 -29.74 7.98
CA ARG A 543 -13.61 -30.59 7.13
C ARG A 543 -12.80 -31.25 6.02
N LEU A 544 -11.94 -30.49 5.35
CA LEU A 544 -11.03 -31.00 4.33
C LEU A 544 -10.08 -32.06 4.91
N VAL A 545 -9.41 -31.79 6.04
CA VAL A 545 -8.48 -32.75 6.67
C VAL A 545 -9.19 -34.05 7.06
N TYR A 546 -10.39 -33.97 7.66
CA TYR A 546 -11.16 -35.17 8.01
C TYR A 546 -11.58 -36.01 6.79
N SER A 547 -11.86 -35.38 5.64
CA SER A 547 -12.11 -36.10 4.38
C SER A 547 -10.84 -36.67 3.75
N VAL A 548 -9.70 -35.99 3.87
CA VAL A 548 -8.42 -36.37 3.26
C VAL A 548 -7.78 -37.62 3.89
N ILE A 549 -7.99 -37.86 5.18
CA ILE A 549 -7.36 -38.96 5.95
C ILE A 549 -7.67 -40.37 5.38
N TYR A 550 -8.76 -40.54 4.63
CA TYR A 550 -9.24 -41.85 4.15
C TYR A 550 -9.21 -42.02 2.62
N LEU A 551 -8.56 -41.11 1.88
CA LEU A 551 -8.63 -41.06 0.41
C LEU A 551 -7.29 -41.37 -0.27
N ASN A 552 -7.36 -41.93 -1.49
CA ASN A 552 -6.16 -42.27 -2.26
C ASN A 552 -5.61 -41.05 -3.03
N ASN A 553 -4.35 -41.13 -3.47
CA ASN A 553 -3.65 -40.01 -4.14
C ASN A 553 -4.34 -39.50 -5.42
N ASN A 554 -5.14 -40.30 -6.12
CA ASN A 554 -5.91 -39.83 -7.28
C ASN A 554 -7.20 -39.10 -6.85
N ASP A 555 -7.89 -39.58 -5.82
CA ASP A 555 -9.06 -38.90 -5.24
C ASP A 555 -8.67 -37.52 -4.68
N LEU A 556 -7.51 -37.44 -4.01
CA LEU A 556 -6.96 -36.18 -3.50
C LEU A 556 -6.65 -35.17 -4.63
N ARG A 557 -6.11 -35.64 -5.75
CA ARG A 557 -5.89 -34.81 -6.96
C ARG A 557 -7.22 -34.38 -7.59
N TYR A 558 -8.24 -35.24 -7.58
CA TYR A 558 -9.57 -34.93 -8.09
C TYR A 558 -10.32 -33.91 -7.20
N ILE A 559 -10.21 -34.02 -5.87
CA ILE A 559 -10.68 -33.01 -4.90
C ILE A 559 -10.04 -31.65 -5.19
N ALA A 560 -8.72 -31.60 -5.40
CA ALA A 560 -8.02 -30.36 -5.73
C ALA A 560 -8.52 -29.74 -7.05
N ALA A 561 -8.76 -30.57 -8.08
CA ALA A 561 -9.32 -30.12 -9.36
C ALA A 561 -10.75 -29.57 -9.24
N ILE A 562 -11.59 -30.19 -8.39
CA ILE A 562 -12.96 -29.73 -8.11
C ILE A 562 -12.94 -28.38 -7.36
N ILE A 563 -12.12 -28.25 -6.31
CA ILE A 563 -11.98 -27.00 -5.55
C ILE A 563 -11.48 -25.86 -6.44
N TYR A 564 -10.51 -26.14 -7.33
CA TYR A 564 -10.06 -25.18 -8.34
C TYR A 564 -11.16 -24.81 -9.33
N GLY A 565 -11.94 -25.78 -9.81
CA GLY A 565 -13.08 -25.56 -10.70
C GLY A 565 -14.19 -24.68 -10.08
N MET A 566 -14.53 -24.90 -8.80
CA MET A 566 -15.43 -24.04 -8.05
C MET A 566 -14.91 -22.59 -7.94
N TRP A 567 -13.62 -22.43 -7.67
CA TRP A 567 -12.97 -21.11 -7.60
C TRP A 567 -12.95 -20.41 -8.97
N TYR A 568 -12.72 -21.17 -10.04
CA TYR A 568 -12.77 -20.67 -11.41
C TYR A 568 -14.17 -20.16 -11.78
N ALA A 569 -15.22 -20.97 -11.55
CA ALA A 569 -16.62 -20.56 -11.78
C ALA A 569 -16.99 -19.30 -10.99
N ARG A 570 -16.66 -19.25 -9.69
CA ARG A 570 -16.87 -18.08 -8.82
C ARG A 570 -16.23 -16.81 -9.39
N ASN A 571 -15.04 -16.91 -9.98
CA ASN A 571 -14.34 -15.75 -10.55
C ASN A 571 -14.90 -15.33 -11.91
N GLN A 572 -15.28 -16.28 -12.77
CA GLN A 572 -15.97 -16.02 -14.03
C GLN A 572 -17.30 -15.28 -13.80
N LEU A 573 -18.09 -15.72 -12.81
CA LEU A 573 -19.34 -15.07 -12.44
C LEU A 573 -19.13 -13.63 -11.89
N ILE A 574 -18.09 -13.41 -11.08
CA ILE A 574 -17.89 -12.15 -10.35
C ILE A 574 -17.09 -11.09 -11.13
N PHE A 575 -16.19 -11.50 -12.03
CA PHE A 575 -15.35 -10.57 -12.80
C PHE A 575 -15.71 -10.47 -14.28
N GLU A 576 -16.32 -11.51 -14.86
CA GLU A 576 -16.65 -11.60 -16.29
C GLU A 576 -18.16 -11.74 -16.54
N PHE A 577 -18.98 -11.77 -15.47
CA PHE A 577 -20.44 -11.98 -15.50
C PHE A 577 -20.88 -13.27 -16.22
N ASN A 578 -20.00 -14.26 -16.26
CA ASN A 578 -20.18 -15.53 -16.96
C ASN A 578 -20.53 -16.64 -15.95
N ASP A 579 -21.79 -17.06 -15.92
CA ASP A 579 -22.23 -18.18 -15.07
C ASP A 579 -21.92 -19.53 -15.73
N ILE A 580 -21.42 -20.50 -14.96
CA ILE A 580 -20.92 -21.78 -15.47
C ILE A 580 -21.68 -22.92 -14.80
N GLU A 581 -22.35 -23.75 -15.59
CA GLU A 581 -23.12 -24.88 -15.07
C GLU A 581 -22.27 -25.87 -14.25
N ASP A 582 -22.85 -26.38 -13.16
CA ASP A 582 -22.24 -27.32 -12.22
C ASP A 582 -21.67 -28.59 -12.90
N ASN A 583 -22.41 -29.17 -13.85
CA ASN A 583 -21.97 -30.31 -14.66
C ASN A 583 -20.72 -30.01 -15.51
N THR A 584 -20.54 -28.77 -15.96
CA THR A 584 -19.36 -28.37 -16.76
C THR A 584 -18.10 -28.42 -15.89
N ILE A 585 -18.20 -28.03 -14.61
CA ILE A 585 -17.08 -28.09 -13.67
C ILE A 585 -16.65 -29.53 -13.36
N ILE A 586 -17.60 -30.46 -13.19
CA ILE A 586 -17.29 -31.89 -12.97
C ILE A 586 -16.52 -32.48 -14.17
N ASN A 587 -16.92 -32.12 -15.39
CA ASN A 587 -16.26 -32.54 -16.62
C ASN A 587 -14.87 -31.92 -16.80
N LEU A 588 -14.72 -30.61 -16.53
CA LEU A 588 -13.42 -29.92 -16.59
C LEU A 588 -12.43 -30.46 -15.56
N ALA A 589 -12.85 -30.67 -14.31
CA ALA A 589 -12.01 -31.29 -13.27
C ALA A 589 -11.55 -32.70 -13.64
N SER A 590 -12.42 -33.47 -14.31
CA SER A 590 -12.07 -34.80 -14.82
C SER A 590 -11.08 -34.73 -16.00
N LYS A 591 -11.24 -33.73 -16.88
CA LYS A 591 -10.33 -33.49 -18.02
C LYS A 591 -8.93 -33.08 -17.56
N TRP A 592 -8.82 -32.10 -16.67
CA TRP A 592 -7.53 -31.62 -16.13
C TRP A 592 -6.74 -32.74 -15.43
N LEU A 593 -7.43 -33.63 -14.70
CA LEU A 593 -6.80 -34.78 -14.07
C LEU A 593 -6.24 -35.78 -15.09
N ASN A 594 -7.00 -36.08 -16.14
CA ASN A 594 -6.55 -36.96 -17.22
C ASN A 594 -5.37 -36.36 -17.99
N GLU A 595 -5.40 -35.05 -18.28
CA GLU A 595 -4.30 -34.33 -18.93
C GLU A 595 -3.01 -34.40 -18.09
N TYR A 596 -3.12 -34.21 -16.78
CA TYR A 596 -1.99 -34.35 -15.84
C TYR A 596 -1.48 -35.80 -15.70
N GLN A 597 -2.32 -36.82 -15.82
CA GLN A 597 -1.88 -38.22 -15.81
C GLN A 597 -1.21 -38.64 -17.14
N ASN A 598 -1.67 -38.09 -18.27
CA ASN A 598 -1.15 -38.41 -19.61
C ASN A 598 0.19 -37.72 -19.94
N THR A 599 0.58 -36.67 -19.22
CA THR A 599 1.92 -36.08 -19.33
C THR A 599 2.95 -36.90 -18.53
N ASN A 600 2.64 -37.21 -17.27
CA ASN A 600 3.54 -37.93 -16.34
C ASN A 600 3.83 -39.41 -16.73
N THR A 601 3.17 -39.97 -17.73
CA THR A 601 3.30 -41.39 -18.14
C THR A 601 4.21 -41.62 -19.35
N LYS A 602 4.77 -40.57 -19.98
CA LYS A 602 5.58 -40.72 -21.21
C LYS A 602 7.08 -40.94 -20.96
N ASP A 603 7.62 -40.55 -19.82
CA ASP A 603 9.07 -40.58 -19.55
C ASP A 603 9.60 -41.94 -19.03
N THR A 604 8.80 -43.01 -19.10
CA THR A 604 9.21 -44.36 -18.61
C THR A 604 8.91 -45.50 -19.59
N LYS A 605 9.48 -45.43 -20.81
CA LYS A 605 9.95 -46.60 -21.60
C LYS A 605 10.58 -46.21 -22.96
N VAL A 606 11.91 -46.11 -23.01
CA VAL A 606 12.72 -46.62 -24.15
C VAL A 606 14.00 -47.20 -23.56
N SER A 607 14.23 -48.50 -23.73
CA SER A 607 15.50 -49.16 -23.41
C SER A 607 16.48 -49.01 -24.57
N ILE A 608 17.78 -48.90 -24.25
CA ILE A 608 18.85 -48.96 -25.23
C ILE A 608 18.89 -50.37 -25.84
N ASP A 609 19.00 -50.47 -27.16
CA ASP A 609 19.78 -51.55 -27.77
C ASP A 609 20.39 -51.10 -29.11
N SER A 610 21.46 -51.77 -29.56
CA SER A 610 22.42 -51.20 -30.53
C SER A 610 22.62 -52.05 -31.79
N SER A 611 22.36 -51.50 -32.98
CA SER A 611 22.98 -52.01 -34.23
C SER A 611 22.83 -51.12 -35.49
N THR A 612 23.84 -51.21 -36.38
CA THR A 612 23.88 -50.90 -37.83
C THR A 612 23.91 -49.45 -38.37
N TYR A 613 24.68 -49.27 -39.45
CA TYR A 613 24.88 -48.09 -40.33
C TYR A 613 25.34 -46.79 -39.66
N VAL A 614 26.64 -46.44 -39.58
CA VAL A 614 27.85 -46.66 -40.43
C VAL A 614 27.94 -45.79 -41.71
N ALA A 615 28.44 -44.57 -41.51
CA ALA A 615 29.48 -43.84 -42.25
C ALA A 615 29.50 -43.73 -43.80
N ARG A 616 29.59 -42.48 -44.29
CA ARG A 616 30.69 -41.88 -45.12
C ARG A 616 30.44 -40.36 -45.24
N ARG A 617 31.37 -39.45 -44.90
CA ARG A 617 32.70 -39.06 -45.45
C ARG A 617 32.65 -38.05 -46.62
N GLN A 618 33.32 -36.90 -46.40
CA GLN A 618 34.20 -36.18 -47.36
C GLN A 618 33.52 -35.44 -48.54
N THR A 619 34.05 -34.37 -49.15
CA THR A 619 35.27 -33.52 -48.98
C THR A 619 34.85 -32.02 -49.06
N SER A 620 35.47 -31.04 -48.38
CA SER A 620 36.64 -30.22 -48.82
C SER A 620 36.75 -29.99 -50.35
N ASP A 621 37.11 -28.82 -50.88
CA ASP A 621 37.91 -27.66 -50.40
C ASP A 621 37.43 -26.39 -51.21
N ARG A 622 37.97 -25.15 -51.28
CA ARG A 622 39.18 -24.43 -50.80
C ARG A 622 38.92 -22.90 -50.85
N ASN A 623 39.88 -22.08 -50.41
CA ASN A 623 40.02 -20.60 -50.59
C ASN A 623 38.97 -19.73 -49.84
N ARG A 624 39.32 -18.90 -48.83
CA ARG A 624 40.60 -18.19 -48.57
C ARG A 624 41.00 -18.17 -47.08
N GLN A 625 42.29 -18.39 -46.85
CA GLN A 625 43.06 -17.98 -45.68
C GLN A 625 43.48 -16.49 -45.81
N HIS A 626 43.99 -15.76 -44.81
CA HIS A 626 43.96 -15.87 -43.34
C HIS A 626 44.28 -14.47 -42.79
N HIS A 627 43.69 -14.08 -41.65
CA HIS A 627 44.44 -13.37 -40.60
C HIS A 627 43.78 -13.70 -39.26
N ASN A 628 44.56 -14.25 -38.33
CA ASN A 628 44.02 -14.93 -37.15
C ASN A 628 43.90 -14.00 -35.94
N ALA A 629 42.67 -13.86 -35.45
CA ALA A 629 42.40 -13.56 -34.05
C ALA A 629 41.45 -14.66 -33.52
N ASN A 630 42.01 -15.75 -32.97
CA ASN A 630 41.26 -16.92 -32.50
C ASN A 630 40.50 -16.63 -31.19
N GLN A 631 39.46 -15.79 -31.26
CA GLN A 631 38.48 -15.67 -30.19
C GLN A 631 37.56 -16.89 -30.20
N THR A 632 37.75 -17.74 -29.20
CA THR A 632 36.92 -18.91 -28.84
C THR A 632 35.42 -18.64 -28.96
N ASN A 633 34.70 -19.40 -29.80
CA ASN A 633 33.24 -19.32 -29.96
C ASN A 633 32.46 -20.06 -28.84
N ARG A 634 32.96 -20.03 -27.61
CA ARG A 634 32.29 -20.57 -26.42
C ARG A 634 32.07 -19.47 -25.39
N TRP A 635 31.13 -19.71 -24.48
CA TRP A 635 30.93 -18.90 -23.28
C TRP A 635 32.17 -18.91 -22.38
N LYS A 636 32.27 -17.97 -21.43
CA LYS A 636 33.38 -17.86 -20.48
C LYS A 636 32.91 -17.44 -19.09
N LYS A 637 33.43 -18.14 -18.08
CA LYS A 637 33.33 -17.82 -16.65
C LYS A 637 33.75 -16.36 -16.37
N PRO A 638 33.11 -15.67 -15.42
CA PRO A 638 33.49 -14.32 -14.99
C PRO A 638 34.76 -14.31 -14.12
N ILE A 639 35.21 -13.12 -13.74
CA ILE A 639 36.33 -12.93 -12.80
C ILE A 639 35.86 -13.29 -11.38
N GLN A 640 36.76 -13.83 -10.55
CA GLN A 640 36.45 -14.27 -9.18
C GLN A 640 35.67 -13.23 -8.37
N GLY A 641 34.51 -13.64 -7.82
CA GLY A 641 33.62 -12.78 -7.05
C GLY A 641 32.59 -11.96 -7.86
N MET A 642 32.71 -11.90 -9.19
CA MET A 642 31.72 -11.26 -10.06
C MET A 642 30.73 -12.29 -10.61
N ILE A 643 29.44 -11.99 -10.54
CA ILE A 643 28.37 -12.82 -11.11
C ILE A 643 28.17 -12.42 -12.58
N LYS A 644 28.06 -13.38 -13.50
CA LYS A 644 27.64 -13.08 -14.88
C LYS A 644 26.21 -13.58 -15.10
N ILE A 645 25.47 -12.83 -15.91
CA ILE A 645 24.08 -13.11 -16.24
C ILE A 645 23.88 -13.02 -17.75
N ASN A 646 23.40 -14.10 -18.37
CA ASN A 646 23.15 -14.20 -19.80
C ASN A 646 21.63 -14.16 -20.04
N CYS A 647 21.16 -13.37 -21.01
CA CYS A 647 19.73 -13.24 -21.34
C CYS A 647 19.41 -13.18 -22.83
N ASP A 648 18.17 -13.52 -23.18
CA ASP A 648 17.69 -13.70 -24.56
C ASP A 648 16.15 -13.55 -24.60
N ALA A 649 15.58 -13.20 -25.75
CA ALA A 649 14.14 -13.10 -25.99
C ALA A 649 13.70 -13.87 -27.25
N ASN A 650 12.57 -14.58 -27.13
CA ASN A 650 11.90 -15.29 -28.20
C ASN A 650 10.47 -14.73 -28.37
N LEU A 651 9.96 -14.68 -29.61
CA LEU A 651 8.65 -14.13 -29.93
C LEU A 651 7.74 -15.24 -30.45
N ALA A 652 6.65 -15.52 -29.72
CA ALA A 652 5.59 -16.38 -30.21
C ALA A 652 4.79 -15.71 -31.34
N VAL A 653 4.18 -16.54 -32.18
CA VAL A 653 3.30 -16.14 -33.30
C VAL A 653 2.09 -15.31 -32.83
N GLU A 654 1.71 -15.42 -31.55
CA GLU A 654 0.52 -14.80 -30.96
C GLU A 654 0.76 -13.40 -30.33
N GLY A 655 1.96 -12.81 -30.45
CA GLY A 655 2.26 -11.55 -29.76
C GLY A 655 2.54 -11.73 -28.26
N ARG A 656 3.22 -12.82 -27.91
CA ARG A 656 3.78 -13.08 -26.58
C ARG A 656 5.30 -13.19 -26.68
N TRP A 657 6.01 -12.70 -25.68
CA TRP A 657 7.47 -12.77 -25.58
C TRP A 657 7.87 -13.74 -24.47
N GLY A 658 8.60 -14.78 -24.84
CA GLY A 658 9.32 -15.62 -23.90
C GLY A 658 10.69 -15.02 -23.61
N LEU A 659 10.98 -14.74 -22.34
CA LEU A 659 12.23 -14.15 -21.88
C LEU A 659 13.01 -15.21 -21.08
N GLY A 660 14.30 -15.39 -21.38
CA GLY A 660 15.16 -16.39 -20.74
C GLY A 660 16.36 -15.75 -20.07
N VAL A 661 16.70 -16.18 -18.85
CA VAL A 661 17.82 -15.65 -18.06
C VAL A 661 18.56 -16.77 -17.32
N LEU A 662 19.90 -16.75 -17.36
CA LEU A 662 20.76 -17.64 -16.59
C LEU A 662 21.85 -16.84 -15.86
N CYS A 663 21.93 -17.00 -14.54
CA CYS A 663 22.88 -16.34 -13.62
C CYS A 663 23.87 -17.37 -13.06
N HIS A 664 25.16 -17.01 -13.01
CA HIS A 664 26.24 -17.92 -12.59
C HIS A 664 27.42 -17.19 -11.95
N ASP A 665 28.21 -17.94 -11.17
CA ASP A 665 29.37 -17.46 -10.43
C ASP A 665 30.70 -17.59 -11.20
N SER A 666 31.83 -17.37 -10.53
CA SER A 666 33.18 -17.48 -11.12
C SER A 666 33.66 -18.90 -11.37
N GLU A 667 33.13 -19.89 -10.65
CA GLU A 667 33.48 -21.29 -10.84
C GLU A 667 32.67 -21.91 -11.99
N GLY A 668 31.53 -21.30 -12.31
CA GLY A 668 30.61 -21.68 -13.38
C GLY A 668 29.33 -22.32 -12.86
N GLU A 669 29.09 -22.30 -11.54
CA GLU A 669 27.91 -22.85 -10.91
C GLU A 669 26.71 -21.92 -11.09
N ILE A 670 25.52 -22.51 -11.17
CA ILE A 670 24.28 -21.80 -11.51
C ILE A 670 23.65 -21.24 -10.25
N LEU A 671 23.61 -19.92 -10.14
CA LEU A 671 23.01 -19.24 -8.99
C LEU A 671 21.49 -19.05 -9.18
N ALA A 672 21.05 -18.85 -10.42
CA ALA A 672 19.63 -18.79 -10.77
C ALA A 672 19.39 -19.04 -12.27
N ALA A 673 18.23 -19.59 -12.61
CA ALA A 673 17.69 -19.59 -13.96
C ALA A 673 16.24 -19.04 -13.92
N ALA A 674 15.79 -18.39 -14.98
CA ALA A 674 14.41 -17.89 -15.05
C ALA A 674 13.82 -17.90 -16.45
N THR A 675 12.50 -18.08 -16.51
CA THR A 675 11.65 -17.92 -17.69
C THR A 675 10.48 -17.01 -17.36
N TRP A 676 10.16 -16.06 -18.24
CA TRP A 676 8.93 -15.28 -18.16
C TRP A 676 8.22 -15.23 -19.49
N GLU A 677 6.89 -15.28 -19.48
CA GLU A 677 6.09 -14.97 -20.67
C GLU A 677 5.32 -13.66 -20.43
N ILE A 678 5.48 -12.71 -21.36
CA ILE A 678 4.91 -11.36 -21.25
C ILE A 678 4.23 -11.00 -22.59
N PRO A 679 2.98 -10.48 -22.59
CA PRO A 679 2.33 -10.01 -23.82
C PRO A 679 3.07 -8.80 -24.40
N GLY A 680 3.27 -8.77 -25.72
CA GLY A 680 4.09 -7.74 -26.36
C GLY A 680 3.95 -7.66 -27.88
N ALA A 681 4.32 -6.50 -28.44
CA ALA A 681 4.26 -6.26 -29.88
C ALA A 681 5.28 -7.13 -30.66
N ALA A 682 5.08 -7.27 -31.98
CA ALA A 682 6.01 -7.98 -32.87
C ALA A 682 7.31 -7.19 -33.17
N ASP A 683 7.97 -6.65 -32.13
CA ASP A 683 9.26 -5.96 -32.18
C ASP A 683 10.31 -6.75 -31.36
N PRO A 684 11.24 -7.47 -32.02
CA PRO A 684 12.29 -8.20 -31.32
C PRO A 684 13.27 -7.33 -30.51
N ILE A 685 13.46 -6.06 -30.88
CA ILE A 685 14.35 -5.14 -30.16
C ILE A 685 13.71 -4.73 -28.83
N LEU A 686 12.37 -4.59 -28.82
CA LEU A 686 11.59 -4.30 -27.62
C LEU A 686 11.51 -5.54 -26.70
N ALA A 687 11.41 -6.74 -27.27
CA ALA A 687 11.48 -8.00 -26.53
C ALA A 687 12.84 -8.19 -25.84
N GLU A 688 13.96 -7.97 -26.55
CA GLU A 688 15.32 -8.01 -25.98
C GLU A 688 15.54 -6.96 -24.88
N ALA A 689 15.03 -5.73 -25.08
CA ALA A 689 15.04 -4.71 -24.04
C ALA A 689 14.21 -5.12 -22.81
N CYS A 690 13.14 -5.90 -23.00
CA CYS A 690 12.34 -6.45 -21.90
C CYS A 690 13.04 -7.60 -21.16
N ALA A 691 13.73 -8.50 -21.87
CA ALA A 691 14.58 -9.54 -21.27
C ALA A 691 15.63 -8.91 -20.34
N LEU A 692 16.42 -7.98 -20.89
CA LEU A 692 17.46 -7.27 -20.15
C LEU A 692 16.88 -6.52 -18.93
N TYR A 693 15.67 -5.94 -19.04
CA TYR A 693 15.01 -5.22 -17.93
C TYR A 693 14.60 -6.13 -16.78
N ASN A 694 14.16 -7.36 -17.07
CA ASN A 694 13.82 -8.33 -16.04
C ASN A 694 15.08 -8.99 -15.43
N VAL A 695 16.18 -9.14 -16.17
CA VAL A 695 17.51 -9.46 -15.59
C VAL A 695 17.90 -8.47 -14.50
N VAL A 696 17.82 -7.17 -14.81
CA VAL A 696 18.26 -6.11 -13.87
C VAL A 696 17.38 -6.05 -12.61
N LYS A 697 16.14 -6.54 -12.67
CA LYS A 697 15.32 -6.78 -11.47
C LYS A 697 15.79 -8.03 -10.72
N LEU A 698 15.82 -9.20 -11.37
CA LEU A 698 16.22 -10.47 -10.77
C LEU A 698 17.56 -10.35 -10.05
N ALA A 699 18.55 -9.70 -10.67
CA ALA A 699 19.86 -9.46 -10.07
C ALA A 699 19.78 -8.66 -8.75
N LEU A 700 18.93 -7.63 -8.67
CA LEU A 700 18.72 -6.86 -7.43
C LEU A 700 17.92 -7.65 -6.40
N ASP A 701 16.91 -8.42 -6.84
CA ASP A 701 16.03 -9.21 -5.97
C ASP A 701 16.78 -10.40 -5.35
N CYS A 702 17.70 -11.01 -6.09
CA CYS A 702 18.67 -12.01 -5.61
C CYS A 702 19.86 -11.41 -4.82
N GLY A 703 20.01 -10.09 -4.77
CA GLY A 703 21.09 -9.42 -4.05
C GLY A 703 22.48 -9.48 -4.73
N PHE A 704 22.53 -9.66 -6.05
CA PHE A 704 23.75 -9.70 -6.85
C PHE A 704 24.23 -8.27 -7.15
N PHE A 705 25.15 -7.73 -6.35
CA PHE A 705 25.59 -6.33 -6.45
C PHE A 705 26.83 -6.10 -7.35
N GLU A 706 27.49 -7.16 -7.83
CA GLU A 706 28.67 -7.10 -8.69
C GLU A 706 28.46 -8.00 -9.90
N VAL A 707 27.94 -7.41 -10.99
CA VAL A 707 27.37 -8.15 -12.13
C VAL A 707 27.93 -7.74 -13.50
N LEU A 708 28.07 -8.73 -14.38
CA LEU A 708 28.28 -8.57 -15.81
C LEU A 708 27.09 -9.18 -16.57
N ILE A 709 26.31 -8.34 -17.25
CA ILE A 709 25.08 -8.77 -17.94
C ILE A 709 25.33 -8.83 -19.45
N GLU A 710 24.99 -9.94 -20.10
CA GLU A 710 25.26 -10.21 -21.52
C GLU A 710 23.97 -10.60 -22.30
N SER A 711 23.70 -9.91 -23.41
CA SER A 711 22.68 -10.25 -24.43
C SER A 711 23.32 -10.34 -25.82
N ASP A 712 22.69 -11.05 -26.76
CA ASP A 712 23.16 -11.14 -28.16
C ASP A 712 22.70 -9.98 -29.04
N CYS A 713 21.81 -9.11 -28.53
CA CYS A 713 21.28 -7.97 -29.25
C CYS A 713 22.18 -6.74 -29.08
N SER A 714 23.20 -6.65 -29.95
CA SER A 714 24.16 -5.53 -29.97
C SER A 714 23.48 -4.16 -29.89
N LYS A 715 22.40 -3.95 -30.66
CA LYS A 715 21.61 -2.70 -30.66
C LYS A 715 21.11 -2.28 -29.28
N VAL A 716 20.71 -3.21 -28.42
CA VAL A 716 20.24 -2.92 -27.05
C VAL A 716 21.44 -2.65 -26.14
N ILE A 717 22.52 -3.42 -26.26
CA ILE A 717 23.75 -3.23 -25.49
C ILE A 717 24.41 -1.88 -25.80
N ASP A 718 24.44 -1.46 -27.06
CA ASP A 718 25.02 -0.18 -27.49
C ASP A 718 24.17 0.99 -26.99
N LEU A 719 22.83 0.92 -27.11
CA LEU A 719 21.90 1.92 -26.55
C LEU A 719 22.00 2.08 -25.01
N VAL A 720 22.38 1.02 -24.29
CA VAL A 720 22.61 1.05 -22.83
C VAL A 720 24.02 1.56 -22.47
N LYS A 721 24.97 1.54 -23.41
CA LYS A 721 26.34 2.05 -23.23
C LYS A 721 26.50 3.53 -23.54
N GLU A 722 25.78 4.04 -24.53
CA GLU A 722 25.93 5.43 -25.00
C GLU A 722 25.37 6.49 -24.02
N ASP A 723 24.81 6.11 -22.85
CA ASP A 723 24.17 6.99 -21.86
C ASP A 723 23.19 8.00 -22.52
N CYS A 724 22.50 7.52 -23.57
CA CYS A 724 21.84 8.33 -24.57
C CYS A 724 20.79 9.28 -23.97
N ARG A 725 21.09 10.59 -23.96
CA ARG A 725 20.17 11.64 -23.46
C ARG A 725 18.93 11.86 -24.33
N ASN A 726 18.78 11.12 -25.43
CA ASN A 726 17.67 11.27 -26.38
C ASN A 726 17.32 9.93 -27.08
N PRO A 727 16.81 8.92 -26.35
CA PRO A 727 16.37 7.66 -26.96
C PRO A 727 15.13 7.89 -27.83
N LYS A 728 14.96 7.09 -28.90
CA LYS A 728 13.70 7.05 -29.67
C LYS A 728 12.55 6.68 -28.72
N LEU A 729 11.41 7.39 -28.84
CA LEU A 729 10.37 7.44 -27.79
C LEU A 729 9.92 6.09 -27.22
N TYR A 730 9.90 5.03 -28.04
CA TYR A 730 9.37 3.71 -27.67
C TYR A 730 10.30 2.84 -26.80
N LEU A 731 11.62 3.12 -26.77
CA LEU A 731 12.60 2.39 -25.93
C LEU A 731 13.03 3.18 -24.68
N GLY A 732 12.63 4.45 -24.57
CA GLY A 732 13.15 5.39 -23.57
C GLY A 732 12.86 5.03 -22.12
N ASP A 733 11.73 4.37 -21.83
CA ASP A 733 11.37 4.00 -20.45
C ASP A 733 12.09 2.74 -19.94
N PHE A 734 12.40 1.77 -20.82
CA PHE A 734 13.31 0.67 -20.49
C PHE A 734 14.72 1.21 -20.21
N ILE A 735 15.23 2.10 -21.07
CA ILE A 735 16.56 2.73 -20.90
C ILE A 735 16.63 3.56 -19.62
N ARG A 736 15.59 4.35 -19.30
CA ARG A 736 15.48 5.04 -18.01
C ARG A 736 15.44 4.06 -16.84
N GLY A 737 14.70 2.96 -16.97
CA GLY A 737 14.64 1.86 -15.98
C GLY A 737 16.01 1.24 -15.70
N PHE A 738 16.82 1.01 -16.74
CA PHE A 738 18.21 0.55 -16.59
C PHE A 738 19.06 1.55 -15.81
N LEU A 739 19.11 2.80 -16.27
CA LEU A 739 19.98 3.82 -15.68
C LEU A 739 19.60 4.14 -14.22
N CYS A 740 18.31 4.10 -13.88
CA CYS A 740 17.83 4.26 -12.49
C CYS A 740 18.09 3.04 -11.58
N ASN A 741 18.41 1.87 -12.14
CA ASN A 741 18.78 0.67 -11.37
C ASN A 741 20.30 0.42 -11.35
N LYS A 742 21.04 0.83 -12.39
CA LYS A 742 22.51 0.71 -12.52
C LYS A 742 23.26 1.28 -11.31
N SER A 743 22.75 2.36 -10.71
CA SER A 743 23.29 3.00 -9.50
C SER A 743 23.05 2.25 -8.18
N LYS A 744 22.32 1.13 -8.19
CA LYS A 744 22.07 0.28 -7.00
C LYS A 744 23.07 -0.87 -6.88
N PHE A 745 23.81 -1.16 -7.95
CA PHE A 745 24.89 -2.14 -7.96
C PHE A 745 26.20 -1.47 -7.51
N ARG A 746 27.11 -2.22 -6.89
CA ARG A 746 28.50 -1.79 -6.67
C ARG A 746 29.29 -1.84 -7.96
N TYR A 747 29.05 -2.86 -8.79
CA TYR A 747 29.57 -2.98 -10.15
C TYR A 747 28.47 -3.54 -11.07
N CYS A 748 28.24 -2.90 -12.21
CA CYS A 748 27.28 -3.36 -13.21
C CYS A 748 27.76 -2.94 -14.60
N ASN A 749 28.07 -3.92 -15.45
CA ASN A 749 28.56 -3.72 -16.81
C ASN A 749 27.75 -4.56 -17.82
N PHE A 750 27.67 -4.10 -19.07
CA PHE A 750 26.87 -4.68 -20.13
C PHE A 750 27.75 -5.19 -21.27
N GLY A 751 27.70 -6.48 -21.56
CA GLY A 751 28.43 -7.15 -22.63
C GLY A 751 27.52 -7.55 -23.79
N HIS A 752 28.10 -7.64 -24.99
CA HIS A 752 27.44 -8.28 -26.13
C HIS A 752 28.09 -9.65 -26.35
N ILE A 753 27.30 -10.72 -26.24
CA ILE A 753 27.70 -12.10 -26.48
C ILE A 753 27.27 -12.53 -27.89
N ARG A 754 28.02 -13.42 -28.55
CA ARG A 754 27.55 -13.99 -29.84
C ARG A 754 26.45 -15.02 -29.55
N ARG A 755 25.32 -15.00 -30.27
CA ARG A 755 24.21 -15.97 -30.16
C ARG A 755 24.64 -17.45 -30.02
N LYS A 756 25.70 -17.85 -30.74
CA LYS A 756 26.27 -19.22 -30.67
C LYS A 756 26.80 -19.63 -29.29
N ALA A 757 27.04 -18.66 -28.39
CA ALA A 757 27.43 -18.83 -26.99
C ALA A 757 26.34 -18.36 -26.00
N ASN A 758 25.21 -17.81 -26.45
CA ASN A 758 24.06 -17.44 -25.61
C ASN A 758 23.02 -18.58 -25.50
N LYS A 759 23.39 -19.81 -25.85
CA LYS A 759 22.45 -20.93 -26.10
C LYS A 759 21.54 -21.25 -24.93
N ALA A 760 22.04 -21.19 -23.69
CA ALA A 760 21.25 -21.53 -22.52
C ALA A 760 20.13 -20.51 -22.26
N ALA A 761 20.43 -19.21 -22.40
CA ALA A 761 19.42 -18.16 -22.32
C ALA A 761 18.40 -18.27 -23.47
N HIS A 762 18.85 -18.55 -24.71
CA HIS A 762 17.96 -18.76 -25.86
C HIS A 762 17.03 -19.98 -25.69
N ALA A 763 17.53 -21.05 -25.06
CA ALA A 763 16.72 -22.22 -24.72
C ALA A 763 15.66 -21.90 -23.65
N LEU A 764 16.01 -21.11 -22.61
CA LEU A 764 15.05 -20.62 -21.62
C LEU A 764 13.99 -19.69 -22.24
N ALA A 765 14.40 -18.75 -23.09
CA ALA A 765 13.49 -17.83 -23.78
C ALA A 765 12.47 -18.58 -24.65
N SER A 766 12.89 -19.70 -25.23
CA SER A 766 12.00 -20.61 -25.96
C SER A 766 11.08 -21.40 -25.00
N LEU A 767 11.64 -21.95 -23.91
CA LEU A 767 10.93 -22.73 -22.89
C LEU A 767 9.86 -21.93 -22.12
N ALA A 768 9.97 -20.61 -22.05
CA ALA A 768 9.03 -19.73 -21.35
C ALA A 768 7.56 -19.87 -21.82
N HIS A 769 7.33 -20.36 -23.04
CA HIS A 769 6.00 -20.62 -23.60
C HIS A 769 5.41 -21.99 -23.17
N SER A 770 6.14 -22.79 -22.39
CA SER A 770 5.64 -23.99 -21.71
C SER A 770 5.80 -23.88 -20.20
N GLU A 771 7.00 -23.56 -19.71
CA GLU A 771 7.26 -23.23 -18.30
C GLU A 771 7.17 -21.72 -18.08
N HIS A 772 5.94 -21.24 -17.97
CA HIS A 772 5.59 -19.83 -17.82
C HIS A 772 5.98 -19.30 -16.44
N ASN A 773 6.71 -18.18 -16.40
CA ASN A 773 6.98 -17.40 -15.18
C ASN A 773 7.64 -18.21 -14.03
N ARG A 774 8.66 -19.03 -14.36
CA ARG A 774 9.44 -19.80 -13.39
C ARG A 774 10.74 -19.10 -13.02
N VAL A 775 11.18 -19.33 -11.79
CA VAL A 775 12.55 -19.05 -11.34
C VAL A 775 13.05 -20.29 -10.59
N TRP A 776 14.22 -20.76 -10.98
CA TRP A 776 15.02 -21.75 -10.26
C TRP A 776 16.17 -21.01 -9.57
N LEU A 777 16.47 -21.36 -8.33
CA LEU A 777 17.61 -20.83 -7.57
C LEU A 777 18.53 -22.00 -7.24
N GLU A 778 19.85 -21.80 -7.38
CA GLU A 778 20.87 -22.86 -7.21
C GLU A 778 20.72 -24.07 -8.18
N GLU A 779 19.77 -24.01 -9.12
CA GLU A 779 19.42 -25.05 -10.10
C GLU A 779 19.07 -24.46 -11.48
N ALA A 780 18.99 -25.33 -12.49
CA ALA A 780 18.54 -25.02 -13.84
C ALA A 780 17.58 -26.09 -14.38
N HIS A 781 16.68 -25.70 -15.29
CA HIS A 781 15.73 -26.63 -15.91
C HIS A 781 16.46 -27.78 -16.66
N PRO A 782 16.04 -29.06 -16.52
CA PRO A 782 16.79 -30.21 -17.04
C PRO A 782 17.13 -30.18 -18.54
N THR A 783 16.33 -29.51 -19.38
CA THR A 783 16.62 -29.34 -20.81
C THR A 783 17.88 -28.51 -21.10
N LEU A 784 18.41 -27.78 -20.11
CA LEU A 784 19.67 -27.06 -20.22
C LEU A 784 20.90 -27.95 -19.99
N VAL A 785 20.78 -29.10 -19.33
CA VAL A 785 21.91 -29.94 -18.95
C VAL A 785 22.83 -30.29 -20.15
N PRO A 786 22.32 -30.65 -21.35
CA PRO A 786 23.16 -30.90 -22.52
C PRO A 786 23.87 -29.66 -23.10
N ILE A 787 23.40 -28.45 -22.77
CA ILE A 787 24.02 -27.18 -23.17
C ILE A 787 25.10 -26.80 -22.15
N LEU A 788 24.74 -26.85 -20.87
CA LEU A 788 25.63 -26.55 -19.74
C LEU A 788 26.86 -27.46 -19.75
N LEU A 789 26.68 -28.76 -20.00
CA LEU A 789 27.76 -29.74 -20.16
C LEU A 789 28.66 -29.52 -21.40
N MET A 790 28.31 -28.60 -22.33
CA MET A 790 29.23 -28.18 -23.41
C MET A 790 30.01 -26.91 -23.07
N ASP A 791 29.52 -26.10 -22.12
CA ASP A 791 30.16 -24.87 -21.67
C ASP A 791 31.00 -25.07 -20.38
N SER A 792 30.72 -26.12 -19.58
CA SER A 792 31.44 -26.43 -18.31
C SER A 792 32.69 -27.33 -18.44
N VAL A 793 33.05 -27.79 -19.64
CA VAL A 793 34.18 -28.71 -19.89
C VAL A 793 35.54 -27.96 -19.94
N LEU A 794 35.71 -26.93 -19.10
CA LEU A 794 36.95 -26.15 -18.85
C LEU A 794 36.95 -25.56 -17.42
#